data_AF-A0A5C0S9T4-F1
#
_entry.id   AF-A0A5C0S9T4-F1
#
_cell.length_a   1.000
_cell.length_b   1.000
_cell.length_c   1.000
_cell.angle_alpha   90.00
_cell.angle_beta   90.00
_cell.angle_gamma   90.00
#
_symmetry.space_group_name_H-M   'P 1'
#
loop_
_entity.id
_entity.type
_entity.pdbx_description
1 polymer ?
#
loop_
_entity_poly.entity_id
_entity_poly.type
_entity_poly.pdbx_seq_one_letter_code
_entity_poly.pdbx_strand_id
1 'polypeptide(L)'
;MLLIDNINILKTKYKDVWEILKRVEENIEKSTFKLENTKKNIPTLVFNNQEKSLYIHSKYDPIREAEVFIDKFKNISDYKHVVFYGVGLGYHIDVFTKKYPNIAFSIYEPKPEILYYYLENRNLKGLNVKKLNSIYVQSNINDTGRCVEKFVKSIKEEVLFIILPSYERIFKQEYLTFIDLFKKYVSNRRSTLNVNAAYEKRWIINSIINFKETINTPNIIHQKRLCFKDKPVLLVSAGPSLEDEIQNIRYIKENGLAYIFSVGSAINALIAHGIYPDAMTTYDPTHLNQKVFEKVIEQGIDTIPLIFGSSVGFETLQKYKGPKMHMITSQDTVANYYLRLKENSGLEKVNDAPSIAVVTFQLLKKLGVSKVILVGQNLAYRNKKFYAESIKYDHGSFEVTENEMENLIKVKNVYGDEVYTSDALNRMRKQLEMYINLYDVEVINTTKDGAAIEGTVFKQLDEVIDEVLKEKVVEKDWFVCSKAEYDMQYLKKKYELMDKEFEQIKDINKKLVNIFRKLDKLKENRDRKGINKILPKFDKLFKSYQNNKFFEVFIRPMNRVQYELLLSKVPNIRMQKDEIGKADMIIEEFGKFIYGCQKDIQMILPIVQNIHSEIKNLLDEEESSDEKVKKDRSIIAIIPARGGSKGIKNKNIKYLIDKPLISYTIEAAKKSKYIDRIVVTTDDIEIKKVSEQFGVEVPFIRPKELAQDDTPGIEPIIHAVKWLEDNEGYRADYVINLQPTSPLRTSEDIDQAVEKLLNSNSISLVSVCESSEHPYWMKKIENGIMQSFLEVDIKNKNYRRQDLPKVYSLNGAIYMSTTENLVSNKSFYSENTLPYIMPKERSIDIDDMIDFKLAELTLRGEIND
;
A
#
# COMPACT_ATOMS: atom_id res chain seq x y z
N MET A 1 47.69 20.59 -2.39
CA MET A 1 46.79 20.08 -3.45
C MET A 1 46.91 18.57 -3.53
N LEU A 2 45.77 17.86 -3.65
CA LEU A 2 45.75 16.39 -3.69
C LEU A 2 46.53 15.81 -4.88
N LEU A 3 47.16 14.64 -4.67
CA LEU A 3 47.87 13.92 -5.73
C LEU A 3 46.88 13.46 -6.83
N ILE A 4 47.23 13.68 -8.10
CA ILE A 4 46.37 13.38 -9.28
C ILE A 4 45.90 11.92 -9.27
N ASP A 5 46.78 10.99 -8.90
CA ASP A 5 46.45 9.56 -8.80
C ASP A 5 45.36 9.27 -7.77
N ASN A 6 45.39 9.97 -6.63
CA ASN A 6 44.38 9.83 -5.59
C ASN A 6 43.03 10.38 -6.07
N ILE A 7 43.03 11.51 -6.76
CA ILE A 7 41.81 12.11 -7.34
C ILE A 7 41.12 11.11 -8.29
N ASN A 8 41.89 10.45 -9.17
CA ASN A 8 41.34 9.48 -10.12
C ASN A 8 40.73 8.26 -9.42
N ILE A 9 41.39 7.74 -8.38
CA ILE A 9 40.88 6.61 -7.58
C ILE A 9 39.58 7.02 -6.87
N LEU A 10 39.56 8.19 -6.23
CA LEU A 10 38.39 8.68 -5.51
C LEU A 10 37.19 8.93 -6.44
N LYS A 11 37.38 9.58 -7.59
CA LYS A 11 36.30 9.81 -8.57
C LYS A 11 35.67 8.51 -9.10
N THR A 12 36.48 7.46 -9.23
CA THR A 12 36.04 6.19 -9.82
C THR A 12 35.42 5.26 -8.78
N LYS A 13 35.99 5.18 -7.57
CA LYS A 13 35.61 4.19 -6.53
C LYS A 13 34.89 4.79 -5.31
N TYR A 14 35.18 6.03 -4.96
CA TYR A 14 34.73 6.66 -3.70
C TYR A 14 34.17 8.06 -3.95
N LYS A 15 33.17 8.16 -4.82
CA LYS A 15 32.61 9.44 -5.30
C LYS A 15 32.11 10.33 -4.15
N ASP A 16 31.42 9.75 -3.17
CA ASP A 16 30.94 10.49 -1.98
C ASP A 16 32.10 11.14 -1.21
N VAL A 17 33.23 10.44 -1.08
CA VAL A 17 34.42 10.94 -0.39
C VAL A 17 35.08 12.07 -1.19
N TRP A 18 35.15 11.94 -2.53
CA TRP A 18 35.66 13.00 -3.41
C TRP A 18 34.86 14.29 -3.26
N GLU A 19 33.53 14.22 -3.20
CA GLU A 19 32.68 15.40 -3.06
C GLU A 19 32.88 16.12 -1.71
N ILE A 20 33.09 15.36 -0.63
CA ILE A 20 33.43 15.91 0.68
C ILE A 20 34.78 16.63 0.63
N LEU A 21 35.82 15.96 0.11
CA LEU A 21 37.18 16.51 0.09
C LEU A 21 37.31 17.77 -0.78
N LYS A 22 36.52 17.88 -1.85
CA LYS A 22 36.48 19.10 -2.68
C LYS A 22 36.06 20.33 -1.86
N ARG A 23 35.09 20.19 -0.94
CA ARG A 23 34.64 21.28 -0.05
C ARG A 23 35.67 21.60 1.03
N VAL A 24 36.41 20.60 1.47
CA VAL A 24 37.49 20.75 2.46
C VAL A 24 38.64 21.54 1.85
N GLU A 25 39.01 21.27 0.59
CA GLU A 25 40.08 21.97 -0.12
C GLU A 25 39.87 23.50 -0.14
N GLU A 26 38.63 23.95 -0.31
CA GLU A 26 38.27 25.38 -0.32
C GLU A 26 38.55 26.08 1.03
N ASN A 27 38.65 25.33 2.13
CA ASN A 27 38.81 25.86 3.50
C ASN A 27 40.02 25.30 4.26
N ILE A 28 40.88 24.51 3.61
CA ILE A 28 41.98 23.79 4.27
C ILE A 28 42.99 24.73 4.94
N GLU A 29 43.17 25.94 4.43
CA GLU A 29 44.07 26.94 5.02
C GLU A 29 43.59 27.45 6.40
N LYS A 30 42.29 27.33 6.68
CA LYS A 30 41.69 27.66 7.99
C LYS A 30 41.64 26.47 8.94
N SER A 31 42.21 25.34 8.56
CA SER A 31 42.20 24.11 9.35
C SER A 31 42.94 24.29 10.67
N THR A 32 42.38 23.71 11.74
CA THR A 32 43.05 23.58 13.04
C THR A 32 44.20 22.56 13.02
N PHE A 33 44.34 21.83 11.92
CA PHE A 33 45.41 20.85 11.68
C PHE A 33 46.56 21.47 10.89
N LYS A 34 47.80 21.15 11.27
CA LYS A 34 49.00 21.58 10.56
C LYS A 34 50.00 20.45 10.43
N LEU A 35 50.70 20.42 9.30
CA LEU A 35 51.85 19.55 9.09
C LEU A 35 53.11 20.18 9.70
N GLU A 36 53.84 19.39 10.45
CA GLU A 36 55.18 19.70 10.95
C GLU A 36 56.13 18.56 10.54
N ASN A 37 57.44 18.83 10.50
CA ASN A 37 58.43 17.79 10.30
C ASN A 37 59.07 17.42 11.65
N THR A 38 59.27 16.13 11.88
CA THR A 38 60.07 15.66 13.01
C THR A 38 61.55 16.03 12.83
N LYS A 39 62.36 15.83 13.88
CA LYS A 39 63.83 15.99 13.78
C LYS A 39 64.48 15.11 12.70
N LYS A 40 63.81 14.03 12.27
CA LYS A 40 64.25 13.15 11.17
C LYS A 40 63.66 13.55 9.81
N ASN A 41 63.06 14.74 9.71
CA ASN A 41 62.37 15.25 8.54
C ASN A 41 61.21 14.34 8.05
N ILE A 42 60.54 13.66 8.99
CA ILE A 42 59.35 12.86 8.71
C ILE A 42 58.13 13.71 9.05
N PRO A 43 57.12 13.84 8.17
CA PRO A 43 55.92 14.59 8.48
C PRO A 43 55.18 14.07 9.72
N THR A 44 54.61 14.96 10.51
CA THR A 44 53.67 14.66 11.58
C THR A 44 52.52 15.66 11.52
N LEU A 45 51.35 15.25 12.00
CA LEU A 45 50.17 16.10 12.00
C LEU A 45 49.89 16.59 13.42
N VAL A 46 49.70 17.88 13.56
CA VAL A 46 49.43 18.56 14.83
C VAL A 46 48.03 19.15 14.79
N PHE A 47 47.27 18.90 15.84
CA PHE A 47 45.98 19.53 16.10
C PHE A 47 46.18 20.68 17.09
N ASN A 48 45.89 21.90 16.66
CA ASN A 48 45.94 23.07 17.52
C ASN A 48 44.54 23.33 18.08
N ASN A 49 44.33 22.96 19.35
CA ASN A 49 43.20 23.43 20.11
C ASN A 49 43.58 24.78 20.76
N GLN A 50 42.61 25.66 21.05
CA GLN A 50 42.82 27.02 21.58
C GLN A 50 43.75 27.07 22.82
N GLU A 51 43.91 25.97 23.55
CA GLU A 51 44.74 25.86 24.74
C GLU A 51 46.12 25.21 24.52
N LYS A 52 46.26 24.22 23.61
CA LYS A 52 47.49 23.40 23.44
C LYS A 52 47.58 22.75 22.05
N SER A 53 48.82 22.55 21.58
CA SER A 53 49.14 21.74 20.39
C SER A 53 49.25 20.26 20.74
N LEU A 54 48.43 19.43 20.10
CA LEU A 54 48.34 17.98 20.32
C LEU A 54 48.80 17.24 19.07
N TYR A 55 49.80 16.38 19.22
CA TYR A 55 50.35 15.60 18.12
C TYR A 55 49.49 14.35 17.84
N ILE A 56 49.10 14.15 16.57
CA ILE A 56 48.38 12.97 16.08
C ILE A 56 49.34 11.78 15.93
N HIS A 57 50.59 12.03 15.52
CA HIS A 57 51.68 11.06 15.47
C HIS A 57 52.90 11.57 16.26
N SER A 58 53.78 10.67 16.66
CA SER A 58 55.00 10.95 17.40
C SER A 58 55.78 12.12 16.80
N LYS A 59 56.07 13.13 17.62
CA LYS A 59 56.92 14.27 17.24
C LYS A 59 58.39 13.88 16.96
N TYR A 60 58.77 12.65 17.29
CA TYR A 60 60.14 12.15 17.15
C TYR A 60 60.26 11.13 16.00
N ASP A 61 59.40 10.10 15.99
CA ASP A 61 59.47 9.01 15.01
C ASP A 61 58.08 8.37 14.80
N PRO A 62 57.26 8.91 13.87
CA PRO A 62 55.93 8.39 13.54
C PRO A 62 55.93 6.94 13.02
N ILE A 63 57.01 6.53 12.33
CA ILE A 63 57.10 5.19 11.74
C ILE A 63 57.34 4.16 12.83
N ARG A 64 58.27 4.43 13.75
CA ARG A 64 58.54 3.54 14.88
C ARG A 64 57.34 3.42 15.81
N GLU A 65 56.61 4.51 16.02
CA GLU A 65 55.34 4.49 16.77
C GLU A 65 54.31 3.57 16.11
N ALA A 66 54.14 3.67 14.80
CA ALA A 66 53.22 2.82 14.03
C ALA A 66 53.61 1.33 14.07
N GLU A 67 54.90 1.00 14.00
CA GLU A 67 55.39 -0.37 14.15
C GLU A 67 55.01 -0.97 15.50
N VAL A 68 55.38 -0.27 16.58
CA VAL A 68 55.08 -0.69 17.96
C VAL A 68 53.57 -0.77 18.19
N PHE A 69 52.80 0.12 17.59
CA PHE A 69 51.35 0.11 17.70
C PHE A 69 50.71 -1.11 17.04
N ILE A 70 51.06 -1.43 15.79
CA ILE A 70 50.52 -2.60 15.09
C ILE A 70 50.96 -3.91 15.78
N ASP A 71 52.18 -3.98 16.32
CA ASP A 71 52.69 -5.17 17.02
C ASP A 71 51.96 -5.50 18.33
N LYS A 72 51.14 -4.60 18.86
CA LYS A 72 50.28 -4.88 20.03
C LYS A 72 49.13 -5.82 19.70
N PHE A 73 48.68 -5.86 18.45
CA PHE A 73 47.55 -6.68 18.03
C PHE A 73 48.05 -8.08 17.69
N LYS A 74 47.63 -9.07 18.48
CA LYS A 74 47.90 -10.49 18.23
C LYS A 74 46.84 -11.06 17.29
N ASN A 75 47.21 -12.11 16.56
CA ASN A 75 46.28 -12.90 15.75
C ASN A 75 45.51 -12.10 14.67
N ILE A 76 46.09 -11.03 14.14
CA ILE A 76 45.46 -10.24 13.07
C ILE A 76 45.14 -11.12 11.86
N SER A 77 45.96 -12.14 11.59
CA SER A 77 45.76 -13.13 10.52
C SER A 77 44.47 -13.96 10.63
N ASP A 78 43.85 -14.02 11.81
CA ASP A 78 42.60 -14.74 12.02
C ASP A 78 41.40 -13.95 11.45
N TYR A 79 41.58 -12.64 11.25
CA TYR A 79 40.56 -11.76 10.70
C TYR A 79 40.69 -11.65 9.18
N LYS A 80 39.54 -11.67 8.49
CA LYS A 80 39.50 -11.48 7.04
C LYS A 80 39.48 -10.00 6.64
N HIS A 81 39.07 -9.13 7.56
CA HIS A 81 38.93 -7.70 7.31
C HIS A 81 39.35 -6.87 8.54
N VAL A 82 40.10 -5.79 8.32
CA VAL A 82 40.51 -4.84 9.37
C VAL A 82 39.88 -3.46 9.12
N VAL A 83 39.40 -2.81 10.18
CA VAL A 83 38.85 -1.46 10.11
C VAL A 83 39.73 -0.52 10.92
N PHE A 84 40.23 0.52 10.25
CA PHE A 84 40.95 1.60 10.91
C PHE A 84 40.01 2.73 11.28
N TYR A 85 39.93 3.07 12.57
CA TYR A 85 39.31 4.30 13.05
C TYR A 85 40.41 5.35 13.21
N GLY A 86 40.40 6.33 12.30
CA GLY A 86 41.43 7.34 12.15
C GLY A 86 42.54 6.94 11.17
N VAL A 87 42.73 7.77 10.14
CA VAL A 87 43.77 7.59 9.11
C VAL A 87 45.08 8.28 9.49
N GLY A 88 45.03 9.39 10.22
CA GLY A 88 46.20 10.22 10.48
C GLY A 88 46.95 10.56 9.20
N LEU A 89 48.23 10.19 9.11
CA LEU A 89 49.06 10.26 7.90
C LEU A 89 49.36 8.86 7.33
N GLY A 90 48.67 7.83 7.82
CA GLY A 90 48.68 6.47 7.29
C GLY A 90 49.83 5.57 7.74
N TYR A 91 50.70 5.99 8.66
CA TYR A 91 51.87 5.20 9.08
C TYR A 91 51.50 3.78 9.58
N HIS A 92 50.47 3.66 10.42
CA HIS A 92 49.98 2.37 10.93
C HIS A 92 49.37 1.50 9.82
N ILE A 93 48.72 2.11 8.84
CA ILE A 93 48.16 1.40 7.67
C ILE A 93 49.30 0.91 6.76
N ASP A 94 50.35 1.72 6.56
CA ASP A 94 51.54 1.33 5.80
C ASP A 94 52.22 0.10 6.44
N VAL A 95 52.40 0.12 7.77
CA VAL A 95 52.95 -1.01 8.53
C VAL A 95 52.05 -2.25 8.40
N PHE A 96 50.75 -2.08 8.60
CA PHE A 96 49.78 -3.17 8.50
C PHE A 96 49.78 -3.82 7.11
N THR A 97 49.69 -3.02 6.04
CA THR A 97 49.61 -3.54 4.66
C THR A 97 50.90 -4.23 4.22
N LYS A 98 52.06 -3.85 4.78
CA LYS A 98 53.33 -4.58 4.58
C LYS A 98 53.36 -5.92 5.31
N LYS A 99 52.90 -5.98 6.57
CA LYS A 99 52.90 -7.22 7.37
C LYS A 99 51.80 -8.19 6.96
N TYR A 100 50.64 -7.68 6.53
CA TYR A 100 49.44 -8.45 6.23
C TYR A 100 48.90 -8.13 4.82
N PRO A 101 49.66 -8.38 3.75
CA PRO A 101 49.32 -7.94 2.40
C PRO A 101 48.05 -8.57 1.82
N ASN A 102 47.57 -9.67 2.42
CA ASN A 102 46.42 -10.43 1.94
C ASN A 102 45.10 -10.06 2.64
N ILE A 103 45.14 -9.34 3.76
CA ILE A 103 43.96 -9.01 4.56
C ILE A 103 43.31 -7.75 3.98
N ALA A 104 41.98 -7.77 3.82
CA ALA A 104 41.25 -6.60 3.36
C ALA A 104 41.11 -5.56 4.47
N PHE A 105 40.99 -4.28 4.12
CA PHE A 105 40.80 -3.24 5.12
C PHE A 105 39.90 -2.10 4.66
N SER A 106 39.34 -1.38 5.64
CA SER A 106 38.55 -0.16 5.44
C SER A 106 39.04 0.94 6.37
N ILE A 107 38.80 2.19 5.99
CA ILE A 107 39.16 3.38 6.75
C ILE A 107 37.89 4.11 7.13
N TYR A 108 37.75 4.47 8.40
CA TYR A 108 36.77 5.44 8.90
C TYR A 108 37.53 6.65 9.44
N GLU A 109 37.34 7.80 8.82
CA GLU A 109 37.99 9.06 9.22
C GLU A 109 36.94 10.09 9.67
N PRO A 110 36.86 10.41 10.99
CA PRO A 110 35.90 11.37 11.52
C PRO A 110 36.21 12.84 11.16
N LYS A 111 37.44 13.17 10.73
CA LYS A 111 37.87 14.54 10.39
C LYS A 111 38.30 14.62 8.92
N PRO A 112 37.44 15.16 8.02
CA PRO A 112 37.75 15.28 6.59
C PRO A 112 39.10 15.93 6.28
N GLU A 113 39.51 16.91 7.08
CA GLU A 113 40.78 17.63 6.95
C GLU A 113 41.97 16.69 7.12
N ILE A 114 41.89 15.74 8.06
CA ILE A 114 42.96 14.75 8.26
C ILE A 114 43.05 13.80 7.06
N LEU A 115 41.91 13.37 6.50
CA LEU A 115 41.95 12.58 5.26
C LEU A 115 42.55 13.39 4.09
N TYR A 116 42.25 14.69 4.00
CA TYR A 116 42.86 15.56 2.99
C TYR A 116 44.39 15.58 3.12
N TYR A 117 44.92 15.85 4.32
CA TYR A 117 46.37 15.85 4.55
C TYR A 117 47.02 14.48 4.27
N TYR A 118 46.35 13.39 4.62
CA TYR A 118 46.81 12.05 4.25
C TYR A 118 46.93 11.89 2.73
N LEU A 119 45.88 12.21 1.98
CA LEU A 119 45.81 12.02 0.53
C LEU A 119 46.65 13.04 -0.27
N GLU A 120 47.03 14.15 0.35
CA GLU A 120 48.01 15.09 -0.19
C GLU A 120 49.44 14.53 -0.09
N ASN A 121 49.75 13.81 0.99
CA ASN A 121 51.11 13.38 1.32
C ASN A 121 51.39 11.90 1.03
N ARG A 122 50.35 11.09 0.77
CA ARG A 122 50.45 9.65 0.51
C ARG A 122 49.70 9.25 -0.74
N ASN A 123 50.40 8.64 -1.69
CA ASN A 123 49.79 8.09 -2.90
C ASN A 123 49.13 6.74 -2.59
N LEU A 124 47.81 6.64 -2.83
CA LEU A 124 47.04 5.42 -2.63
C LEU A 124 47.53 4.27 -3.51
N LYS A 125 48.09 4.52 -4.71
CA LYS A 125 48.65 3.44 -5.57
C LYS A 125 49.75 2.63 -4.87
N GLY A 126 50.47 3.23 -3.91
CA GLY A 126 51.51 2.55 -3.13
C GLY A 126 50.96 1.63 -2.04
N LEU A 127 49.70 1.81 -1.64
CA LEU A 127 48.97 0.86 -0.82
C LEU A 127 48.42 -0.25 -1.70
N ASN A 128 48.17 -1.43 -1.14
CA ASN A 128 47.48 -2.50 -1.87
C ASN A 128 46.01 -2.12 -2.10
N VAL A 129 45.72 -1.22 -3.05
CA VAL A 129 44.39 -0.66 -3.36
C VAL A 129 43.37 -1.76 -3.70
N LYS A 130 43.84 -2.96 -4.07
CA LYS A 130 42.96 -4.12 -4.28
C LYS A 130 42.36 -4.65 -2.98
N LYS A 131 42.98 -4.37 -1.84
CA LYS A 131 42.57 -4.79 -0.50
C LYS A 131 41.91 -3.67 0.31
N LEU A 132 42.00 -2.42 -0.14
CA LEU A 132 41.20 -1.33 0.41
C LEU A 132 39.75 -1.44 -0.10
N ASN A 133 38.84 -1.84 0.79
CA ASN A 133 37.44 -2.04 0.46
C ASN A 133 36.69 -0.71 0.42
N SER A 134 36.74 0.07 1.52
CA SER A 134 35.99 1.31 1.66
C SER A 134 36.75 2.39 2.42
N ILE A 135 36.50 3.65 2.04
CA ILE A 135 36.85 4.84 2.83
C ILE A 135 35.54 5.52 3.23
N TYR A 136 35.34 5.73 4.53
CA TYR A 136 34.21 6.46 5.09
C TYR A 136 34.72 7.74 5.74
N VAL A 137 34.09 8.86 5.41
CA VAL A 137 34.44 10.18 5.95
C VAL A 137 33.18 10.84 6.45
N GLN A 138 33.28 11.46 7.61
CA GLN A 138 32.18 12.19 8.20
C GLN A 138 32.07 13.60 7.62
N SER A 139 30.95 13.94 6.97
CA SER A 139 30.71 15.28 6.42
C SER A 139 30.38 16.34 7.47
N ASN A 140 29.71 15.95 8.57
CA ASN A 140 29.33 16.81 9.70
C ASN A 140 29.06 15.94 10.96
N ILE A 141 29.11 16.52 12.17
CA ILE A 141 28.77 15.89 13.45
C ILE A 141 27.38 15.20 13.40
N ASN A 142 26.41 15.83 12.73
CA ASN A 142 25.04 15.32 12.59
C ASN A 142 24.93 14.11 11.64
N ASP A 143 25.95 13.85 10.81
CA ASP A 143 25.98 12.71 9.87
C ASP A 143 26.60 11.44 10.46
N THR A 144 27.06 11.46 11.73
CA THR A 144 27.72 10.32 12.38
C THR A 144 26.88 9.05 12.26
N GLY A 145 25.60 9.13 12.65
CA GLY A 145 24.68 7.97 12.63
C GLY A 145 24.53 7.35 11.25
N ARG A 146 24.27 8.17 10.23
CA ARG A 146 24.12 7.71 8.84
C ARG A 146 25.40 7.08 8.29
N CYS A 147 26.56 7.66 8.62
CA CYS A 147 27.85 7.13 8.19
C CYS A 147 28.16 5.78 8.85
N VAL A 148 27.94 5.67 10.17
CA VAL A 148 28.11 4.42 10.92
C VAL A 148 27.13 3.35 10.43
N GLU A 149 25.88 3.69 10.17
CA GLU A 149 24.89 2.73 9.64
C GLU A 149 25.32 2.18 8.27
N LYS A 150 25.71 3.06 7.32
CA LYS A 150 26.25 2.65 6.02
C LYS A 150 27.46 1.74 6.18
N PHE A 151 28.35 2.08 7.11
CA PHE A 151 29.54 1.32 7.41
C PHE A 151 29.21 -0.08 8.00
N VAL A 152 28.34 -0.17 9.00
CA VAL A 152 27.89 -1.46 9.58
C VAL A 152 27.21 -2.33 8.53
N LYS A 153 26.43 -1.74 7.61
CA LYS A 153 25.83 -2.44 6.46
C LYS A 153 26.89 -3.04 5.52
N SER A 154 28.06 -2.40 5.41
CA SER A 154 29.16 -2.84 4.55
C SER A 154 30.03 -3.96 5.14
N ILE A 155 29.99 -4.18 6.46
CA ILE A 155 30.74 -5.26 7.11
C ILE A 155 30.10 -6.60 6.73
N LYS A 156 30.90 -7.51 6.16
CA LYS A 156 30.45 -8.80 5.61
C LYS A 156 31.02 -10.02 6.34
N GLU A 157 32.03 -9.81 7.16
CA GLU A 157 32.82 -10.86 7.82
C GLU A 157 33.25 -10.36 9.19
N GLU A 158 33.91 -11.24 9.96
CA GLU A 158 34.50 -10.86 11.23
C GLU A 158 35.58 -9.79 11.02
N VAL A 159 35.48 -8.70 11.79
CA VAL A 159 36.31 -7.51 11.65
C VAL A 159 37.13 -7.25 12.90
N LEU A 160 38.41 -6.95 12.70
CA LEU A 160 39.25 -6.37 13.74
C LEU A 160 39.17 -4.85 13.64
N PHE A 161 38.79 -4.19 14.73
CA PHE A 161 38.86 -2.73 14.84
C PHE A 161 40.20 -2.29 15.40
N ILE A 162 40.90 -1.44 14.66
CA ILE A 162 42.15 -0.80 15.07
C ILE A 162 41.88 0.69 15.20
N ILE A 163 41.88 1.19 16.43
CA ILE A 163 41.65 2.60 16.75
C ILE A 163 42.98 3.28 16.98
N LEU A 164 43.27 4.35 16.25
CA LEU A 164 44.51 5.09 16.45
C LEU A 164 44.48 5.75 17.85
N PRO A 165 45.46 5.51 18.75
CA PRO A 165 45.37 5.96 20.14
C PRO A 165 45.27 7.48 20.31
N SER A 166 45.83 8.24 19.37
CA SER A 166 45.72 9.69 19.37
C SER A 166 44.29 10.17 19.15
N TYR A 167 43.45 9.41 18.45
CA TYR A 167 42.05 9.77 18.20
C TYR A 167 41.18 9.55 19.44
N GLU A 168 41.40 8.46 20.18
CA GLU A 168 40.71 8.23 21.46
C GLU A 168 41.03 9.34 22.49
N ARG A 169 42.26 9.85 22.46
CA ARG A 169 42.71 10.93 23.34
C ARG A 169 42.23 12.32 22.89
N ILE A 170 42.36 12.64 21.60
CA ILE A 170 42.15 14.00 21.06
C ILE A 170 40.69 14.23 20.67
N PHE A 171 40.01 13.22 20.13
CA PHE A 171 38.61 13.27 19.67
C PHE A 171 37.72 12.34 20.50
N LYS A 172 37.85 12.44 21.84
CA LYS A 172 37.21 11.51 22.77
C LYS A 172 35.70 11.44 22.60
N GLN A 173 35.03 12.58 22.39
CA GLN A 173 33.57 12.63 22.29
C GLN A 173 33.08 12.00 20.99
N GLU A 174 33.73 12.29 19.86
CA GLU A 174 33.44 11.69 18.56
C GLU A 174 33.69 10.17 18.57
N TYR A 175 34.77 9.74 19.22
CA TYR A 175 35.07 8.32 19.42
C TYR A 175 33.99 7.60 20.24
N LEU A 176 33.63 8.15 21.40
CA LEU A 176 32.59 7.55 22.25
C LEU A 176 31.23 7.49 21.52
N THR A 177 30.87 8.56 20.81
CA THR A 177 29.66 8.63 19.99
C THR A 177 29.68 7.57 18.88
N PHE A 178 30.81 7.42 18.18
CA PHE A 178 30.98 6.38 17.16
C PHE A 178 30.81 4.98 17.74
N ILE A 179 31.46 4.67 18.86
CA ILE A 179 31.40 3.33 19.47
C ILE A 179 29.99 2.99 19.94
N ASP A 180 29.27 3.95 20.55
CA ASP A 180 27.89 3.73 20.98
C ASP A 180 26.97 3.45 19.78
N LEU A 181 27.02 4.31 18.76
CA LEU A 181 26.25 4.12 17.53
C LEU A 181 26.62 2.80 16.83
N PHE A 182 27.91 2.47 16.76
CA PHE A 182 28.40 1.27 16.12
C PHE A 182 27.85 0.01 16.81
N LYS A 183 27.98 -0.09 18.14
CA LYS A 183 27.43 -1.19 18.94
C LYS A 183 25.92 -1.31 18.74
N LYS A 184 25.21 -0.17 18.76
CA LYS A 184 23.76 -0.10 18.54
C LYS A 184 23.37 -0.63 17.16
N TYR A 185 24.00 -0.16 16.08
CA TYR A 185 23.69 -0.59 14.72
C TYR A 185 24.05 -2.06 14.46
N VAL A 186 25.16 -2.55 15.03
CA VAL A 186 25.53 -3.98 14.93
C VAL A 186 24.52 -4.86 15.66
N SER A 187 24.15 -4.51 16.89
CA SER A 187 23.14 -5.22 17.67
C SER A 187 21.79 -5.24 16.96
N ASN A 188 21.34 -4.08 16.44
CA ASN A 188 20.10 -3.97 15.68
C ASN A 188 20.13 -4.84 14.42
N ARG A 189 21.22 -4.80 13.63
CA ARG A 189 21.35 -5.62 12.42
C ARG A 189 21.26 -7.11 12.74
N ARG A 190 21.96 -7.57 13.79
CA ARG A 190 21.91 -8.97 14.23
C ARG A 190 20.50 -9.38 14.63
N SER A 191 19.82 -8.55 15.42
CA SER A 191 18.43 -8.79 15.84
C SER A 191 17.47 -8.87 14.64
N THR A 192 17.56 -7.92 13.70
CA THR A 192 16.71 -7.94 12.49
C THR A 192 16.96 -9.17 11.62
N LEU A 193 18.22 -9.58 11.43
CA LEU A 193 18.53 -10.79 10.67
C LEU A 193 17.99 -12.06 11.35
N ASN A 194 18.11 -12.15 12.68
CA ASN A 194 17.58 -13.28 13.44
C ASN A 194 16.05 -13.38 13.34
N VAL A 195 15.33 -12.27 13.51
CA VAL A 195 13.86 -12.23 13.40
C VAL A 195 13.43 -12.59 11.97
N ASN A 196 14.08 -11.99 10.96
CA ASN A 196 13.79 -12.32 9.57
C ASN A 196 14.04 -13.80 9.28
N ALA A 197 15.19 -14.35 9.67
CA ALA A 197 15.49 -15.77 9.44
C ALA A 197 14.51 -16.72 10.14
N ALA A 198 13.99 -16.33 11.32
CA ALA A 198 13.02 -17.13 12.06
C ALA A 198 11.61 -17.13 11.42
N TYR A 199 11.17 -16.00 10.85
CA TYR A 199 9.77 -15.80 10.45
C TYR A 199 9.52 -15.52 8.97
N GLU A 200 10.56 -15.32 8.13
CA GLU A 200 10.44 -14.96 6.71
C GLU A 200 9.49 -15.88 5.92
N LYS A 201 9.56 -17.19 6.17
CA LYS A 201 8.67 -18.17 5.53
C LYS A 201 7.26 -18.11 6.06
N ARG A 202 7.13 -18.00 7.38
CA ARG A 202 5.84 -18.05 8.07
C ARG A 202 4.98 -16.83 7.77
N TRP A 203 5.55 -15.63 7.66
CA TRP A 203 4.79 -14.45 7.24
C TRP A 203 4.10 -14.65 5.88
N ILE A 204 4.79 -15.27 4.92
CA ILE A 204 4.23 -15.51 3.59
C ILE A 204 3.19 -16.62 3.62
N ILE A 205 3.45 -17.71 4.36
CA ILE A 205 2.45 -18.79 4.55
C ILE A 205 1.19 -18.24 5.22
N ASN A 206 1.33 -17.42 6.27
CA ASN A 206 0.22 -16.76 6.93
C ASN A 206 -0.54 -15.86 5.96
N SER A 207 0.17 -15.01 5.20
CA SER A 207 -0.46 -14.08 4.25
C SER A 207 -1.22 -14.80 3.13
N ILE A 208 -0.68 -15.94 2.68
CA ILE A 208 -1.33 -16.87 1.76
C ILE A 208 -2.63 -17.39 2.41
N ILE A 209 -2.54 -18.10 3.54
CA ILE A 209 -3.70 -18.76 4.16
C ILE A 209 -4.77 -17.74 4.59
N ASN A 210 -4.35 -16.59 5.13
CA ASN A 210 -5.24 -15.53 5.59
C ASN A 210 -5.86 -14.72 4.45
N PHE A 211 -5.41 -14.89 3.20
CA PHE A 211 -5.90 -14.09 2.08
C PHE A 211 -7.42 -14.20 1.93
N LYS A 212 -7.97 -15.42 2.13
CA LYS A 212 -9.42 -15.67 2.15
C LYS A 212 -10.17 -14.81 3.15
N GLU A 213 -9.67 -14.74 4.37
CA GLU A 213 -10.28 -13.95 5.42
C GLU A 213 -10.10 -12.45 5.12
N THR A 214 -8.94 -12.07 4.57
CA THR A 214 -8.59 -10.68 4.25
C THR A 214 -9.50 -10.11 3.16
N ILE A 215 -9.82 -10.87 2.10
CA ILE A 215 -10.73 -10.40 1.04
C ILE A 215 -12.20 -10.34 1.50
N ASN A 216 -12.59 -11.18 2.45
CA ASN A 216 -13.97 -11.29 2.92
C ASN A 216 -14.31 -10.44 4.15
N THR A 217 -13.31 -9.84 4.80
CA THR A 217 -13.52 -8.99 5.98
C THR A 217 -13.36 -7.50 5.62
N PRO A 218 -13.97 -6.59 6.39
CA PRO A 218 -13.76 -5.16 6.20
C PRO A 218 -12.29 -4.73 6.35
N ASN A 219 -11.86 -3.82 5.49
CA ASN A 219 -10.58 -3.12 5.64
C ASN A 219 -10.80 -1.94 6.59
N ILE A 220 -10.28 -2.04 7.81
CA ILE A 220 -10.62 -1.08 8.87
C ILE A 220 -10.16 0.34 8.53
N ILE A 221 -8.99 0.51 7.90
CA ILE A 221 -8.45 1.83 7.58
C ILE A 221 -9.32 2.53 6.54
N HIS A 222 -9.78 1.80 5.52
CA HIS A 222 -10.57 2.42 4.47
C HIS A 222 -12.01 2.68 4.92
N GLN A 223 -12.64 1.72 5.61
CA GLN A 223 -14.08 1.78 5.88
C GLN A 223 -14.44 2.46 7.20
N LYS A 224 -13.50 2.58 8.15
CA LYS A 224 -13.79 3.10 9.50
C LYS A 224 -12.98 4.35 9.87
N ARG A 225 -12.23 4.95 8.95
CA ARG A 225 -11.45 6.17 9.21
C ARG A 225 -12.27 7.36 9.71
N LEU A 226 -13.50 7.52 9.25
CA LEU A 226 -14.35 8.62 9.74
C LEU A 226 -15.02 8.29 11.08
N CYS A 227 -15.20 7.00 11.41
CA CYS A 227 -15.88 6.57 12.64
C CYS A 227 -15.13 6.97 13.93
N PHE A 228 -13.80 7.07 13.85
CA PHE A 228 -12.93 7.38 14.99
C PHE A 228 -12.34 8.79 14.95
N LYS A 229 -12.73 9.58 13.94
CA LYS A 229 -12.20 10.93 13.77
C LYS A 229 -12.48 11.75 15.03
N ASP A 230 -11.42 12.28 15.63
CA ASP A 230 -11.45 13.11 16.83
C ASP A 230 -12.04 12.48 18.11
N LYS A 231 -12.24 11.15 18.13
CA LYS A 231 -12.74 10.43 19.31
C LYS A 231 -11.59 9.86 20.16
N PRO A 232 -11.69 9.91 21.51
CA PRO A 232 -10.68 9.33 22.39
C PRO A 232 -10.68 7.80 22.32
N VAL A 233 -9.48 7.21 22.30
CA VAL A 233 -9.29 5.75 22.33
C VAL A 233 -8.33 5.36 23.45
N LEU A 234 -8.74 4.40 24.27
CA LEU A 234 -7.89 3.70 25.22
C LEU A 234 -7.14 2.58 24.50
N LEU A 235 -5.81 2.67 24.49
CA LEU A 235 -4.93 1.59 24.07
C LEU A 235 -4.53 0.79 25.31
N VAL A 236 -5.20 -0.35 25.52
CA VAL A 236 -5.05 -1.16 26.74
C VAL A 236 -4.07 -2.30 26.52
N SER A 237 -2.99 -2.27 27.29
CA SER A 237 -1.87 -3.22 27.26
C SER A 237 -1.78 -4.03 28.55
N ALA A 238 -1.10 -5.18 28.45
CA ALA A 238 -1.10 -6.22 29.48
C ALA A 238 -0.15 -5.97 30.68
N GLY A 239 0.44 -4.77 30.80
CA GLY A 239 1.44 -4.49 31.81
C GLY A 239 0.90 -4.59 33.24
N PRO A 240 1.78 -4.75 34.23
CA PRO A 240 1.41 -5.08 35.61
C PRO A 240 0.52 -4.04 36.30
N SER A 241 0.54 -2.77 35.88
CA SER A 241 -0.35 -1.75 36.46
C SER A 241 -1.75 -1.74 35.85
N LEU A 242 -2.06 -2.61 34.88
CA LEU A 242 -3.42 -2.72 34.33
C LEU A 242 -4.43 -3.12 35.41
N GLU A 243 -4.01 -3.95 36.37
CA GLU A 243 -4.87 -4.44 37.45
C GLU A 243 -5.42 -3.30 38.32
N ASP A 244 -4.60 -2.27 38.58
CA ASP A 244 -4.98 -1.08 39.33
C ASP A 244 -6.09 -0.26 38.65
N GLU A 245 -6.25 -0.40 37.33
CA GLU A 245 -7.13 0.43 36.51
C GLU A 245 -8.43 -0.26 36.09
N ILE A 246 -8.67 -1.51 36.52
CA ILE A 246 -9.83 -2.31 36.11
C ILE A 246 -11.17 -1.59 36.39
N GLN A 247 -11.31 -0.93 37.55
CA GLN A 247 -12.55 -0.21 37.90
C GLN A 247 -12.76 1.04 37.03
N ASN A 248 -11.68 1.79 36.76
CA ASN A 248 -11.73 2.96 35.89
C ASN A 248 -12.08 2.56 34.44
N ILE A 249 -11.48 1.47 33.93
CA ILE A 249 -11.79 0.93 32.60
C ILE A 249 -13.25 0.47 32.53
N ARG A 250 -13.77 -0.20 33.58
CA ARG A 250 -15.19 -0.59 33.66
C ARG A 250 -16.09 0.64 33.56
N TYR A 251 -15.82 1.67 34.35
CA TYR A 251 -16.59 2.91 34.35
C TYR A 251 -16.61 3.56 32.96
N ILE A 252 -15.44 3.67 32.30
CA ILE A 252 -15.33 4.19 30.93
C ILE A 252 -16.16 3.37 29.94
N LYS A 253 -16.11 2.03 30.04
CA LYS A 253 -16.83 1.12 29.16
C LYS A 253 -18.35 1.25 29.32
N GLU A 254 -18.84 1.21 30.56
CA GLU A 254 -20.27 1.24 30.88
C GLU A 254 -20.91 2.59 30.48
N ASN A 255 -20.16 3.68 30.58
CA ASN A 255 -20.61 5.01 30.21
C ASN A 255 -20.31 5.38 28.74
N GLY A 256 -19.53 4.56 28.02
CA GLY A 256 -19.18 4.78 26.61
C GLY A 256 -18.35 6.04 26.37
N LEU A 257 -17.47 6.39 27.31
CA LEU A 257 -16.72 7.65 27.30
C LEU A 257 -15.52 7.66 26.35
N ALA A 258 -15.03 6.47 25.98
CA ALA A 258 -13.96 6.29 25.00
C ALA A 258 -13.99 4.85 24.46
N TYR A 259 -13.49 4.66 23.23
CA TYR A 259 -13.34 3.31 22.67
C TYR A 259 -12.18 2.58 23.35
N ILE A 260 -12.37 1.30 23.67
CA ILE A 260 -11.36 0.47 24.33
C ILE A 260 -10.79 -0.54 23.33
N PHE A 261 -9.53 -0.34 22.96
CA PHE A 261 -8.78 -1.23 22.09
C PHE A 261 -7.80 -2.05 22.92
N SER A 262 -8.12 -3.33 23.11
CA SER A 262 -7.26 -4.27 23.83
C SER A 262 -6.20 -4.85 22.91
N VAL A 263 -4.94 -4.83 23.35
CA VAL A 263 -3.82 -5.38 22.56
C VAL A 263 -3.15 -6.56 23.25
N GLY A 264 -2.89 -7.62 22.47
CA GLY A 264 -2.23 -8.83 22.97
C GLY A 264 -2.93 -9.41 24.21
N SER A 265 -2.15 -9.83 25.21
CA SER A 265 -2.63 -10.50 26.41
C SER A 265 -3.54 -9.66 27.31
N ALA A 266 -3.71 -8.36 27.06
CA ALA A 266 -4.59 -7.48 27.84
C ALA A 266 -6.04 -7.98 27.82
N ILE A 267 -6.45 -8.65 26.74
CA ILE A 267 -7.79 -9.21 26.60
C ILE A 267 -8.12 -10.19 27.74
N ASN A 268 -7.14 -10.97 28.19
CA ASN A 268 -7.35 -11.98 29.23
C ASN A 268 -7.62 -11.36 30.61
N ALA A 269 -6.96 -10.23 30.90
CA ALA A 269 -7.17 -9.45 32.12
C ALA A 269 -8.55 -8.78 32.12
N LEU A 270 -8.96 -8.19 30.98
CA LEU A 270 -10.28 -7.56 30.85
C LEU A 270 -11.41 -8.60 30.97
N ILE A 271 -11.32 -9.72 30.26
CA ILE A 271 -12.32 -10.80 30.32
C ILE A 271 -12.37 -11.45 31.70
N ALA A 272 -11.24 -11.56 32.42
CA ALA A 272 -11.24 -12.05 33.81
C ALA A 272 -12.15 -11.22 34.73
N HIS A 273 -12.34 -9.94 34.42
CA HIS A 273 -13.20 -9.03 35.15
C HIS A 273 -14.55 -8.78 34.46
N GLY A 274 -14.89 -9.53 33.42
CA GLY A 274 -16.14 -9.34 32.67
C GLY A 274 -16.21 -8.01 31.92
N ILE A 275 -15.06 -7.44 31.54
CA ILE A 275 -14.99 -6.22 30.72
C ILE A 275 -14.74 -6.63 29.26
N TYR A 276 -15.66 -6.29 28.38
CA TYR A 276 -15.60 -6.61 26.95
C TYR A 276 -15.15 -5.36 26.18
N PRO A 277 -13.89 -5.32 25.67
CA PRO A 277 -13.40 -4.16 24.93
C PRO A 277 -14.19 -3.92 23.63
N ASP A 278 -14.10 -2.72 23.09
CA ASP A 278 -14.76 -2.38 21.81
C ASP A 278 -14.07 -3.02 20.61
N ALA A 279 -12.77 -3.30 20.71
CA ALA A 279 -12.03 -4.15 19.79
C ALA A 279 -10.88 -4.85 20.50
N MET A 280 -10.46 -5.97 19.92
CA MET A 280 -9.17 -6.58 20.21
C MET A 280 -8.29 -6.58 18.96
N THR A 281 -6.99 -6.32 19.12
CA THR A 281 -6.05 -6.24 18.00
C THR A 281 -5.00 -7.33 18.06
N THR A 282 -4.64 -7.90 16.90
CA THR A 282 -3.63 -8.96 16.77
C THR A 282 -2.74 -8.79 15.55
N TYR A 283 -1.49 -9.25 15.64
CA TYR A 283 -0.50 -9.15 14.56
C TYR A 283 0.54 -10.28 14.57
N ASP A 284 0.82 -10.89 15.73
CA ASP A 284 1.93 -11.82 15.89
C ASP A 284 1.83 -13.01 14.89
N PRO A 285 2.90 -13.27 14.10
CA PRO A 285 2.88 -14.28 13.05
C PRO A 285 2.99 -15.71 13.59
N THR A 286 3.36 -15.91 14.85
CA THR A 286 3.64 -17.22 15.43
C THR A 286 2.36 -18.03 15.66
N HIS A 287 2.51 -19.35 15.71
CA HIS A 287 1.40 -20.25 16.03
C HIS A 287 0.94 -20.09 17.49
N LEU A 288 1.77 -19.51 18.36
CA LEU A 288 1.44 -19.29 19.77
C LEU A 288 0.46 -18.14 19.95
N ASN A 289 0.30 -17.25 18.96
CA ASN A 289 -0.63 -16.12 19.05
C ASN A 289 -2.07 -16.56 19.37
N GLN A 290 -2.49 -17.74 18.90
CA GLN A 290 -3.82 -18.26 19.21
C GLN A 290 -4.07 -18.43 20.73
N LYS A 291 -3.03 -18.67 21.53
CA LYS A 291 -3.13 -18.82 22.99
C LYS A 291 -3.53 -17.53 23.68
N VAL A 292 -3.24 -16.38 23.07
CA VAL A 292 -3.66 -15.06 23.60
C VAL A 292 -5.19 -14.97 23.65
N PHE A 293 -5.88 -15.62 22.71
CA PHE A 293 -7.33 -15.54 22.54
C PHE A 293 -8.06 -16.80 23.01
N GLU A 294 -7.35 -17.78 23.59
CA GLU A 294 -7.89 -19.08 23.99
C GLU A 294 -9.07 -18.92 24.95
N LYS A 295 -8.92 -18.08 25.99
CA LYS A 295 -10.00 -17.79 26.94
C LYS A 295 -11.25 -17.19 26.28
N VAL A 296 -11.07 -16.30 25.31
CA VAL A 296 -12.19 -15.70 24.54
C VAL A 296 -12.91 -16.78 23.75
N ILE A 297 -12.16 -17.66 23.10
CA ILE A 297 -12.68 -18.75 22.27
C ILE A 297 -13.38 -19.81 23.13
N GLU A 298 -12.77 -20.24 24.23
CA GLU A 298 -13.31 -21.26 25.15
C GLU A 298 -14.59 -20.79 25.85
N GLN A 299 -14.68 -19.50 26.19
CA GLN A 299 -15.89 -18.92 26.77
C GLN A 299 -16.98 -18.63 25.73
N GLY A 300 -16.73 -18.93 24.44
CA GLY A 300 -17.70 -18.70 23.36
C GLY A 300 -18.00 -17.23 23.11
N ILE A 301 -17.06 -16.32 23.43
CA ILE A 301 -17.25 -14.88 23.25
C ILE A 301 -17.03 -14.55 21.78
N ASP A 302 -18.11 -14.22 21.08
CA ASP A 302 -18.12 -13.91 19.66
C ASP A 302 -18.60 -12.49 19.34
N THR A 303 -18.78 -11.63 20.35
CA THR A 303 -19.32 -10.27 20.20
C THR A 303 -18.25 -9.19 19.99
N ILE A 304 -16.97 -9.49 20.28
CA ILE A 304 -15.87 -8.51 20.22
C ILE A 304 -15.25 -8.52 18.81
N PRO A 305 -15.14 -7.40 18.09
CA PRO A 305 -14.47 -7.42 16.79
C PRO A 305 -12.95 -7.65 16.95
N LEU A 306 -12.42 -8.64 16.21
CA LEU A 306 -10.99 -8.90 16.08
C LEU A 306 -10.41 -8.11 14.90
N ILE A 307 -9.56 -7.12 15.20
CA ILE A 307 -8.79 -6.41 14.20
C ILE A 307 -7.46 -7.12 14.01
N PHE A 308 -7.25 -7.73 12.85
CA PHE A 308 -6.05 -8.52 12.59
C PHE A 308 -5.14 -7.92 11.51
N GLY A 309 -3.83 -8.04 11.72
CA GLY A 309 -2.86 -7.82 10.66
C GLY A 309 -2.87 -8.97 9.67
N SER A 310 -2.82 -8.67 8.37
CA SER A 310 -2.94 -9.68 7.31
C SER A 310 -1.92 -10.84 7.37
N SER A 311 -0.76 -10.63 8.01
CA SER A 311 0.28 -11.65 8.21
C SER A 311 0.24 -12.39 9.57
N VAL A 312 -0.81 -12.22 10.37
CA VAL A 312 -0.98 -12.86 11.69
C VAL A 312 -0.96 -14.40 11.60
N GLY A 313 -0.58 -15.10 12.66
CA GLY A 313 -0.71 -16.56 12.73
C GLY A 313 -2.12 -17.03 12.38
N PHE A 314 -2.26 -17.76 11.27
CA PHE A 314 -3.55 -18.12 10.66
C PHE A 314 -4.45 -18.96 11.59
N GLU A 315 -3.86 -19.69 12.54
CA GLU A 315 -4.57 -20.49 13.54
C GLU A 315 -5.52 -19.61 14.37
N THR A 316 -5.14 -18.36 14.61
CA THR A 316 -5.96 -17.39 15.35
C THR A 316 -7.26 -17.09 14.60
N LEU A 317 -7.19 -16.88 13.29
CA LEU A 317 -8.34 -16.54 12.46
C LEU A 317 -9.27 -17.72 12.24
N GLN A 318 -8.70 -18.94 12.14
CA GLN A 318 -9.49 -20.18 11.96
C GLN A 318 -10.35 -20.50 13.19
N LYS A 319 -9.81 -20.25 14.39
CA LYS A 319 -10.49 -20.55 15.66
C LYS A 319 -11.50 -19.49 16.06
N TYR A 320 -11.18 -18.21 15.88
CA TYR A 320 -12.08 -17.13 16.30
C TYR A 320 -13.32 -17.01 15.39
N LYS A 321 -14.52 -16.99 15.98
CA LYS A 321 -15.80 -16.99 15.25
C LYS A 321 -16.55 -15.65 15.25
N GLY A 322 -16.16 -14.70 16.08
CA GLY A 322 -16.76 -13.38 16.11
C GLY A 322 -16.40 -12.48 14.91
N PRO A 323 -16.90 -11.24 14.88
CA PRO A 323 -16.61 -10.27 13.84
C PRO A 323 -15.11 -10.05 13.66
N LYS A 324 -14.67 -9.90 12.41
CA LYS A 324 -13.27 -9.64 12.10
C LYS A 324 -13.15 -8.46 11.13
N MET A 325 -12.08 -7.70 11.27
CA MET A 325 -11.66 -6.68 10.32
C MET A 325 -10.15 -6.77 10.14
N HIS A 326 -9.64 -6.38 8.99
CA HIS A 326 -8.22 -6.50 8.71
C HIS A 326 -7.53 -5.15 8.51
N MET A 327 -6.23 -5.16 8.79
CA MET A 327 -5.28 -4.14 8.33
C MET A 327 -4.19 -4.82 7.50
N ILE A 328 -3.82 -4.20 6.37
CA ILE A 328 -2.73 -4.70 5.54
C ILE A 328 -1.41 -4.33 6.20
N THR A 329 -0.54 -5.33 6.39
CA THR A 329 0.73 -5.15 7.08
C THR A 329 1.88 -5.00 6.08
N SER A 330 2.97 -4.36 6.49
CA SER A 330 4.13 -4.14 5.61
C SER A 330 4.86 -5.43 5.19
N GLN A 331 4.68 -6.53 5.92
CA GLN A 331 5.29 -7.84 5.61
C GLN A 331 4.50 -8.66 4.58
N ASP A 332 3.23 -8.31 4.35
CA ASP A 332 2.35 -9.07 3.47
C ASP A 332 2.53 -8.65 2.02
N THR A 333 3.24 -9.44 1.24
CA THR A 333 3.41 -9.21 -0.21
C THR A 333 2.24 -9.75 -1.05
N VAL A 334 1.40 -10.62 -0.48
CA VAL A 334 0.32 -11.33 -1.17
C VAL A 334 -0.87 -10.40 -1.35
N ALA A 335 -1.43 -9.87 -0.26
CA ALA A 335 -2.55 -8.93 -0.31
C ALA A 335 -2.17 -7.67 -1.12
N ASN A 336 -0.93 -7.20 -0.95
CA ASN A 336 -0.40 -6.06 -1.69
C ASN A 336 -0.29 -6.28 -3.21
N TYR A 337 -0.17 -7.53 -3.67
CA TYR A 337 -0.14 -7.83 -5.09
C TYR A 337 -1.56 -7.95 -5.67
N TYR A 338 -2.44 -8.67 -4.97
CA TYR A 338 -3.76 -9.05 -5.47
C TYR A 338 -4.86 -8.00 -5.26
N LEU A 339 -4.80 -7.25 -4.16
CA LEU A 339 -5.88 -6.35 -3.78
C LEU A 339 -5.60 -4.92 -4.26
N ARG A 340 -6.68 -4.23 -4.59
CA ARG A 340 -6.73 -2.79 -4.91
C ARG A 340 -8.14 -2.30 -4.58
N LEU A 341 -8.27 -1.12 -3.97
CA LEU A 341 -9.59 -0.52 -3.72
C LEU A 341 -10.20 0.02 -5.03
N LYS A 342 -11.54 -0.04 -5.19
CA LYS A 342 -12.25 0.44 -6.40
C LYS A 342 -11.96 1.91 -6.73
N GLU A 343 -11.84 2.76 -5.71
CA GLU A 343 -11.53 4.19 -5.86
C GLU A 343 -10.07 4.47 -6.29
N ASN A 344 -9.25 3.43 -6.48
CA ASN A 344 -7.86 3.51 -6.93
C ASN A 344 -6.93 4.36 -6.02
N SER A 345 -7.32 4.54 -4.75
CA SER A 345 -6.59 5.28 -3.71
C SER A 345 -5.36 4.54 -3.14
N GLY A 346 -5.11 3.30 -3.59
CA GLY A 346 -4.04 2.43 -3.11
C GLY A 346 -4.38 1.76 -1.77
N LEU A 347 -3.56 0.78 -1.36
CA LEU A 347 -3.73 0.10 -0.07
C LEU A 347 -2.83 0.75 0.98
N GLU A 348 -3.45 1.41 1.96
CA GLU A 348 -2.73 1.88 3.14
C GLU A 348 -2.23 0.69 3.97
N LYS A 349 -0.97 0.77 4.42
CA LYS A 349 -0.31 -0.30 5.18
C LYS A 349 0.08 0.17 6.56
N VAL A 350 0.05 -0.74 7.52
CA VAL A 350 0.64 -0.55 8.86
C VAL A 350 2.01 -1.21 8.90
N ASN A 351 3.02 -0.49 9.40
CA ASN A 351 4.37 -1.04 9.45
C ASN A 351 4.51 -2.01 10.62
N ASP A 352 5.22 -3.09 10.34
CA ASP A 352 5.67 -4.05 11.34
C ASP A 352 6.43 -3.38 12.49
N ALA A 353 6.20 -3.87 13.70
CA ALA A 353 6.79 -3.36 14.92
C ALA A 353 6.96 -4.50 15.95
N PRO A 354 8.02 -4.46 16.80
CA PRO A 354 8.22 -5.39 17.91
C PRO A 354 7.05 -5.61 18.88
N SER A 355 5.99 -4.80 18.86
CA SER A 355 4.82 -4.99 19.71
C SER A 355 3.53 -4.61 18.98
N ILE A 356 2.47 -5.39 19.22
CA ILE A 356 1.11 -5.09 18.75
C ILE A 356 0.62 -3.73 19.26
N ALA A 357 1.06 -3.26 20.44
CA ALA A 357 0.70 -1.92 20.91
C ALA A 357 1.18 -0.82 19.93
N VAL A 358 2.39 -0.97 19.38
CA VAL A 358 2.96 -0.02 18.41
C VAL A 358 2.29 -0.13 17.04
N VAL A 359 1.92 -1.34 16.63
CA VAL A 359 1.12 -1.56 15.41
C VAL A 359 -0.26 -0.92 15.55
N THR A 360 -0.92 -1.12 16.68
CA THR A 360 -2.24 -0.55 16.96
C THR A 360 -2.17 0.97 17.10
N PHE A 361 -1.13 1.55 17.70
CA PHE A 361 -0.94 3.01 17.72
C PHE A 361 -0.87 3.62 16.30
N GLN A 362 -0.11 3.00 15.40
CA GLN A 362 -0.07 3.41 13.99
C GLN A 362 -1.44 3.29 13.32
N LEU A 363 -2.19 2.21 13.61
CA LEU A 363 -3.55 2.01 13.12
C LEU A 363 -4.47 3.12 13.60
N LEU A 364 -4.47 3.46 14.90
CA LEU A 364 -5.33 4.50 15.47
C LEU A 364 -5.11 5.86 14.79
N LYS A 365 -3.86 6.24 14.51
CA LYS A 365 -3.59 7.45 13.72
C LYS A 365 -4.21 7.38 12.33
N LYS A 366 -4.09 6.25 11.64
CA LYS A 366 -4.70 6.07 10.31
C LYS A 366 -6.22 6.10 10.34
N LEU A 367 -6.83 5.74 11.46
CA LEU A 367 -8.25 5.87 11.72
C LEU A 367 -8.69 7.29 12.10
N GLY A 368 -7.79 8.29 12.07
CA GLY A 368 -8.14 9.68 12.37
C GLY A 368 -8.31 9.99 13.85
N VAL A 369 -7.89 9.09 14.74
CA VAL A 369 -7.89 9.33 16.19
C VAL A 369 -6.94 10.50 16.50
N SER A 370 -7.45 11.52 17.19
CA SER A 370 -6.68 12.69 17.62
C SER A 370 -6.09 12.54 19.01
N LYS A 371 -6.68 11.67 19.85
CA LYS A 371 -6.28 11.46 21.24
C LYS A 371 -6.19 9.98 21.61
N VAL A 372 -5.01 9.55 22.06
CA VAL A 372 -4.75 8.16 22.50
C VAL A 372 -4.39 8.16 23.98
N ILE A 373 -5.06 7.31 24.75
CA ILE A 373 -4.85 7.16 26.19
C ILE A 373 -4.20 5.78 26.42
N LEU A 374 -2.95 5.77 26.89
CA LEU A 374 -2.21 4.54 27.16
C LEU A 374 -2.55 4.02 28.55
N VAL A 375 -2.99 2.76 28.65
CA VAL A 375 -3.33 2.10 29.92
C VAL A 375 -2.60 0.76 30.00
N GLY A 376 -1.93 0.48 31.12
CA GLY A 376 -1.17 -0.77 31.29
C GLY A 376 0.03 -0.92 30.35
N GLN A 377 0.57 0.19 29.82
CA GLN A 377 1.70 0.19 28.89
C GLN A 377 3.04 0.32 29.64
N ASN A 378 3.31 -0.53 30.63
CA ASN A 378 4.40 -0.28 31.60
C ASN A 378 5.78 -0.22 30.95
N LEU A 379 6.08 -1.12 30.01
CA LEU A 379 7.40 -1.21 29.34
C LEU A 379 8.58 -1.24 30.33
N ALA A 380 8.32 -1.72 31.55
CA ALA A 380 9.22 -1.84 32.68
C ALA A 380 8.65 -2.90 33.63
N TYR A 381 9.50 -3.43 34.50
CA TYR A 381 9.09 -4.40 35.51
C TYR A 381 8.56 -3.68 36.75
N ARG A 382 7.42 -4.13 37.27
CA ARG A 382 6.86 -3.67 38.56
C ARG A 382 6.86 -4.84 39.53
N ASN A 383 7.51 -4.71 40.68
CA ASN A 383 7.63 -5.79 41.67
C ASN A 383 8.14 -7.12 41.06
N LYS A 384 9.15 -7.07 40.18
CA LYS A 384 9.69 -8.20 39.39
C LYS A 384 8.71 -8.85 38.39
N LYS A 385 7.50 -8.30 38.20
CA LYS A 385 6.50 -8.82 37.27
C LYS A 385 6.48 -8.06 35.94
N PHE A 386 6.16 -8.78 34.87
CA PHE A 386 6.04 -8.28 33.50
C PHE A 386 4.59 -8.08 33.04
N TYR A 387 3.65 -8.89 33.56
CA TYR A 387 2.23 -8.88 33.21
C TYR A 387 1.35 -8.61 34.44
N ALA A 388 0.10 -8.18 34.21
CA ALA A 388 -0.94 -8.13 35.24
C ALA A 388 -1.20 -9.50 35.89
N GLU A 389 -1.57 -9.51 37.18
CA GLU A 389 -1.67 -10.74 37.98
C GLU A 389 -2.74 -11.72 37.48
N SER A 390 -3.79 -11.19 36.84
CA SER A 390 -4.88 -11.96 36.25
C SER A 390 -4.49 -12.73 34.98
N ILE A 391 -3.28 -12.52 34.43
CA ILE A 391 -2.77 -13.22 33.25
C ILE A 391 -1.95 -14.44 33.70
N LYS A 392 -2.53 -15.63 33.56
CA LYS A 392 -1.86 -16.92 33.84
C LYS A 392 -1.69 -17.71 32.55
N TYR A 393 -0.47 -18.10 32.22
CA TYR A 393 -0.17 -19.13 31.21
C TYR A 393 0.36 -20.37 31.92
N ASP A 394 0.01 -21.57 31.45
CA ASP A 394 0.33 -22.85 32.12
C ASP A 394 1.84 -23.19 32.23
N HIS A 395 2.75 -22.32 31.78
CA HIS A 395 4.19 -22.57 31.78
C HIS A 395 5.00 -21.35 32.23
N GLY A 396 5.34 -21.29 33.52
CA GLY A 396 6.44 -20.47 34.07
C GLY A 396 6.01 -19.31 34.98
N SER A 397 6.80 -19.06 36.03
CA SER A 397 6.68 -17.87 36.89
C SER A 397 7.05 -16.61 36.11
N PHE A 398 6.16 -15.61 36.05
CA PHE A 398 6.40 -14.31 35.41
C PHE A 398 7.30 -13.36 36.23
N GLU A 399 7.96 -13.89 37.25
CA GLU A 399 8.91 -13.17 38.09
C GLU A 399 10.31 -13.29 37.52
N VAL A 400 10.96 -12.14 37.36
CA VAL A 400 12.36 -12.09 36.89
C VAL A 400 13.26 -12.76 37.92
N THR A 401 14.04 -13.75 37.48
CA THR A 401 15.03 -14.43 38.32
C THR A 401 16.19 -13.50 38.68
N GLU A 402 16.92 -13.82 39.75
CA GLU A 402 18.07 -13.00 40.17
C GLU A 402 19.16 -12.88 39.09
N ASN A 403 19.40 -13.96 38.32
CA ASN A 403 20.33 -13.96 37.18
C ASN A 403 19.86 -13.09 35.99
N GLU A 404 18.55 -12.96 35.78
CA GLU A 404 18.02 -12.12 34.70
C GLU A 404 18.08 -10.64 35.06
N MET A 405 18.05 -10.30 36.36
CA MET A 405 18.16 -8.92 36.84
C MET A 405 19.52 -8.27 36.51
N GLU A 406 20.60 -9.06 36.44
CA GLU A 406 21.95 -8.55 36.10
C GLU A 406 22.05 -7.96 34.68
N ASN A 407 21.18 -8.40 33.77
CA ASN A 407 21.17 -7.97 32.37
C ASN A 407 20.11 -6.88 32.07
N LEU A 408 19.38 -6.44 33.09
CA LEU A 408 18.38 -5.38 32.94
C LEU A 408 19.04 -4.01 32.89
N ILE A 409 18.41 -3.10 32.17
CA ILE A 409 18.80 -1.70 32.11
C ILE A 409 17.84 -0.87 32.94
N LYS A 410 18.32 0.27 33.42
CA LYS A 410 17.50 1.24 34.16
C LYS A 410 17.03 2.36 33.25
N VAL A 411 15.77 2.74 33.40
CA VAL A 411 15.17 3.90 32.73
C VAL A 411 14.38 4.71 33.75
N LYS A 412 14.01 5.94 33.39
CA LYS A 412 13.13 6.76 34.23
C LYS A 412 11.69 6.26 34.14
N ASN A 413 10.98 6.19 35.27
CA ASN A 413 9.54 5.98 35.32
C ASN A 413 8.80 7.31 35.15
N VAL A 414 7.46 7.26 35.12
CA VAL A 414 6.58 8.44 34.99
C VAL A 414 6.72 9.48 36.12
N TYR A 415 7.27 9.11 37.28
CA TYR A 415 7.52 10.00 38.42
C TYR A 415 8.95 10.54 38.48
N GLY A 416 9.85 10.08 37.59
CA GLY A 416 11.27 10.47 37.54
C GLY A 416 12.23 9.56 38.31
N ASP A 417 11.74 8.50 38.94
CA ASP A 417 12.56 7.48 39.62
C ASP A 417 13.12 6.46 38.63
N GLU A 418 14.11 5.67 39.07
CA GLU A 418 14.66 4.58 38.25
C GLU A 418 13.81 3.31 38.33
N VAL A 419 13.47 2.73 37.18
CA VAL A 419 12.82 1.43 37.06
C VAL A 419 13.61 0.52 36.11
N TYR A 420 13.57 -0.78 36.38
CA TYR A 420 14.21 -1.77 35.54
C TYR A 420 13.36 -2.09 34.30
N THR A 421 14.02 -2.20 33.14
CA THR A 421 13.44 -2.67 31.88
C THR A 421 14.42 -3.59 31.17
N SER A 422 13.90 -4.50 30.35
CA SER A 422 14.73 -5.28 29.44
C SER A 422 15.04 -4.48 28.18
N ASP A 423 16.06 -4.90 27.43
CA ASP A 423 16.38 -4.34 26.12
C ASP A 423 15.22 -4.52 25.11
N ALA A 424 14.47 -5.63 25.20
CA ALA A 424 13.29 -5.85 24.37
C ALA A 424 12.16 -4.84 24.65
N LEU A 425 11.82 -4.63 25.92
CA LEU A 425 10.81 -3.64 26.33
C LEU A 425 11.24 -2.22 25.97
N ASN A 426 12.52 -1.88 26.18
CA ASN A 426 13.03 -0.55 25.85
C ASN A 426 13.05 -0.29 24.34
N ARG A 427 13.24 -1.33 23.50
CA ARG A 427 13.04 -1.20 22.04
C ARG A 427 11.59 -0.89 21.69
N MET A 428 10.62 -1.55 22.32
CA MET A 428 9.20 -1.25 22.13
C MET A 428 8.89 0.20 22.52
N ARG A 429 9.41 0.65 23.67
CA ARG A 429 9.31 2.04 24.15
C ARG A 429 9.84 3.03 23.13
N LYS A 430 11.10 2.88 22.71
CA LYS A 430 11.75 3.77 21.74
C LYS A 430 11.04 3.81 20.39
N GLN A 431 10.44 2.70 19.96
CA GLN A 431 9.69 2.67 18.71
C GLN A 431 8.33 3.36 18.85
N LEU A 432 7.66 3.20 20.00
CA LEU A 432 6.44 3.95 20.30
C LEU A 432 6.74 5.45 20.33
N GLU A 433 7.79 5.88 21.03
CA GLU A 433 8.27 7.29 21.06
C GLU A 433 8.54 7.84 19.65
N MET A 434 9.20 7.04 18.80
CA MET A 434 9.45 7.42 17.41
C MET A 434 8.15 7.70 16.64
N TYR A 435 7.12 6.86 16.80
CA TYR A 435 5.84 7.06 16.11
C TYR A 435 5.02 8.18 16.74
N ILE A 436 5.08 8.37 18.06
CA ILE A 436 4.47 9.52 18.74
C ILE A 436 5.06 10.81 18.19
N ASN A 437 6.39 10.91 18.09
CA ASN A 437 7.06 12.10 17.54
C ASN A 437 6.83 12.30 16.03
N LEU A 438 6.52 11.22 15.29
CA LEU A 438 6.24 11.29 13.86
C LEU A 438 4.81 11.77 13.57
N TYR A 439 3.87 11.53 14.49
CA TYR A 439 2.46 11.78 14.27
C TYR A 439 1.93 12.91 15.14
N ASP A 440 1.15 13.79 14.54
CA ASP A 440 0.41 14.81 15.26
C ASP A 440 -0.80 14.16 15.96
N VAL A 441 -0.58 13.61 17.15
CA VAL A 441 -1.58 12.94 18.01
C VAL A 441 -1.26 13.29 19.46
N GLU A 442 -2.28 13.70 20.21
CA GLU A 442 -2.16 13.88 21.65
C GLU A 442 -2.13 12.51 22.34
N VAL A 443 -1.09 12.23 23.11
CA VAL A 443 -0.93 10.95 23.81
C VAL A 443 -0.80 11.18 25.32
N ILE A 444 -1.77 10.65 26.05
CA ILE A 444 -1.81 10.69 27.52
C ILE A 444 -1.37 9.33 28.03
N ASN A 445 -0.33 9.29 28.86
CA ASN A 445 0.11 8.07 29.52
C ASN A 445 -0.49 8.00 30.92
N THR A 446 -1.33 6.98 31.17
CA THR A 446 -1.95 6.77 32.49
C THR A 446 -1.31 5.63 33.27
N THR A 447 -0.23 5.06 32.75
CA THR A 447 0.37 3.84 33.27
C THR A 447 1.25 4.14 34.49
N LYS A 448 0.72 3.86 35.68
CA LYS A 448 1.44 3.96 36.97
C LYS A 448 2.68 3.06 37.00
N ASP A 449 3.76 3.56 37.59
CA ASP A 449 5.05 2.86 37.76
C ASP A 449 5.70 2.34 36.45
N GLY A 450 5.17 2.73 35.30
CA GLY A 450 5.74 2.39 33.99
C GLY A 450 6.94 3.26 33.64
N ALA A 451 7.75 2.80 32.68
CA ALA A 451 8.78 3.62 32.06
C ALA A 451 8.16 4.90 31.47
N ALA A 452 8.82 6.04 31.65
CA ALA A 452 8.46 7.27 30.97
C ALA A 452 8.59 7.10 29.45
N ILE A 453 7.58 7.56 28.73
CA ILE A 453 7.50 7.49 27.27
C ILE A 453 7.61 8.92 26.75
N GLU A 454 8.68 9.22 26.05
CA GLU A 454 8.91 10.54 25.43
C GLU A 454 7.78 10.89 24.46
N GLY A 455 7.35 12.16 24.47
CA GLY A 455 6.21 12.65 23.68
C GLY A 455 4.84 12.43 24.32
N THR A 456 4.78 11.87 25.53
CA THR A 456 3.52 11.70 26.28
C THR A 456 3.44 12.64 27.48
N VAL A 457 2.21 12.94 27.93
CA VAL A 457 1.94 13.59 29.22
C VAL A 457 1.42 12.54 30.19
N PHE A 458 2.03 12.44 31.37
CA PHE A 458 1.52 11.56 32.43
C PHE A 458 0.36 12.23 33.16
N LYS A 459 -0.75 11.50 33.30
CA LYS A 459 -1.92 11.84 34.13
C LYS A 459 -2.54 10.56 34.65
N GLN A 460 -3.11 10.57 35.86
CA GLN A 460 -3.82 9.38 36.34
C GLN A 460 -5.13 9.16 35.56
N LEU A 461 -5.60 7.92 35.46
CA LEU A 461 -6.75 7.61 34.62
C LEU A 461 -8.06 8.21 35.17
N ASP A 462 -8.20 8.34 36.49
CA ASP A 462 -9.29 9.07 37.15
C ASP A 462 -9.29 10.56 36.81
N GLU A 463 -8.13 11.22 36.85
CA GLU A 463 -7.97 12.62 36.41
C GLU A 463 -8.36 12.78 34.92
N VAL A 464 -8.00 11.80 34.08
CA VAL A 464 -8.38 11.79 32.65
C VAL A 464 -9.88 11.60 32.48
N ILE A 465 -10.52 10.76 33.30
CA ILE A 465 -11.98 10.60 33.30
C ILE A 465 -12.66 11.94 33.58
N ASP A 466 -12.21 12.67 34.60
CA ASP A 466 -12.82 13.92 35.04
C ASP A 466 -12.54 15.10 34.09
N GLU A 467 -11.31 15.21 33.59
CA GLU A 467 -10.87 16.37 32.80
C GLU A 467 -11.11 16.22 31.29
N VAL A 468 -11.03 14.98 30.77
CA VAL A 468 -10.95 14.71 29.33
C VAL A 468 -12.16 13.94 28.81
N LEU A 469 -12.61 12.91 29.53
CA LEU A 469 -13.64 11.98 29.05
C LEU A 469 -15.06 12.39 29.50
N LYS A 470 -15.52 13.56 29.04
CA LYS A 470 -16.77 14.18 29.51
C LYS A 470 -18.04 13.76 28.78
N GLU A 471 -17.91 13.22 27.58
CA GLU A 471 -19.04 12.93 26.69
C GLU A 471 -19.06 11.45 26.29
N LYS A 472 -20.26 10.93 26.02
CA LYS A 472 -20.44 9.60 25.46
C LYS A 472 -20.15 9.62 23.96
N VAL A 473 -19.12 8.88 23.54
CA VAL A 473 -18.62 8.87 22.14
C VAL A 473 -18.72 7.52 21.45
N VAL A 474 -18.91 6.44 22.22
CA VAL A 474 -18.94 5.07 21.70
C VAL A 474 -20.29 4.78 21.06
N GLU A 475 -20.26 4.51 19.77
CA GLU A 475 -21.41 4.02 19.01
C GLU A 475 -21.54 2.50 19.12
N LYS A 476 -22.78 2.03 19.33
CA LYS A 476 -23.09 0.60 19.33
C LYS A 476 -22.90 0.04 17.92
N ASP A 477 -22.39 -1.19 17.81
CA ASP A 477 -22.26 -1.93 16.55
C ASP A 477 -21.42 -1.19 15.48
N TRP A 478 -20.50 -0.31 15.92
CA TRP A 478 -19.64 0.50 15.05
C TRP A 478 -18.84 -0.31 14.02
N PHE A 479 -18.58 -1.59 14.30
CA PHE A 479 -17.82 -2.50 13.45
C PHE A 479 -18.66 -3.12 12.31
N VAL A 480 -19.99 -3.01 12.36
CA VAL A 480 -20.86 -3.52 11.30
C VAL A 480 -20.62 -2.70 10.03
N CYS A 481 -20.20 -3.36 8.95
CA CYS A 481 -20.17 -2.80 7.60
C CYS A 481 -20.09 -3.92 6.57
N SER A 482 -20.37 -3.57 5.32
CA SER A 482 -20.13 -4.44 4.16
C SER A 482 -18.66 -4.81 4.02
N LYS A 483 -18.40 -5.86 3.24
CA LYS A 483 -17.05 -6.29 2.83
C LYS A 483 -16.29 -5.11 2.19
N ALA A 484 -14.97 -5.11 2.26
CA ALA A 484 -14.17 -4.08 1.59
C ALA A 484 -14.42 -4.09 0.07
N GLU A 485 -14.60 -2.91 -0.52
CA GLU A 485 -14.83 -2.76 -1.96
C GLU A 485 -13.52 -2.83 -2.74
N TYR A 486 -13.07 -4.07 -2.95
CA TYR A 486 -11.93 -4.36 -3.81
C TYR A 486 -12.32 -4.32 -5.30
N ASP A 487 -11.35 -3.96 -6.12
CA ASP A 487 -11.45 -3.98 -7.58
C ASP A 487 -11.22 -5.40 -8.08
N MET A 488 -12.32 -6.05 -8.44
CA MET A 488 -12.33 -7.46 -8.77
C MET A 488 -11.85 -7.72 -10.21
N GLN A 489 -11.95 -6.74 -11.11
CA GLN A 489 -11.29 -6.79 -12.41
C GLN A 489 -9.76 -6.76 -12.26
N TYR A 490 -9.26 -5.93 -11.34
CA TYR A 490 -7.84 -5.93 -10.99
C TYR A 490 -7.41 -7.27 -10.40
N LEU A 491 -8.20 -7.83 -9.48
CA LEU A 491 -7.94 -9.15 -8.89
C LEU A 491 -7.84 -10.24 -9.96
N LYS A 492 -8.82 -10.31 -10.89
CA LYS A 492 -8.84 -11.25 -12.02
C LYS A 492 -7.58 -11.15 -12.87
N LYS A 493 -7.22 -9.94 -13.29
CA LYS A 493 -5.99 -9.68 -14.07
C LYS A 493 -4.72 -10.12 -13.34
N LYS A 494 -4.65 -9.91 -12.02
CA LYS A 494 -3.48 -10.27 -11.20
C LYS A 494 -3.36 -11.76 -10.97
N TYR A 495 -4.50 -12.42 -10.78
CA TYR A 495 -4.63 -13.87 -10.74
C TYR A 495 -4.12 -14.53 -12.02
N GLU A 496 -4.65 -14.16 -13.18
CA GLU A 496 -4.22 -14.71 -14.48
C GLU A 496 -2.73 -14.48 -14.77
N LEU A 497 -2.22 -13.28 -14.41
CA LEU A 497 -0.80 -12.99 -14.54
C LEU A 497 0.05 -13.88 -13.62
N MET A 498 -0.40 -14.15 -12.39
CA MET A 498 0.36 -14.98 -11.45
C MET A 498 0.47 -16.43 -11.94
N ASP A 499 -0.59 -16.99 -12.52
CA ASP A 499 -0.55 -18.34 -13.11
C ASP A 499 0.48 -18.42 -14.25
N LYS A 500 0.49 -17.42 -15.13
CA LYS A 500 1.50 -17.31 -16.20
C LYS A 500 2.92 -17.20 -15.65
N GLU A 501 3.11 -16.40 -14.60
CA GLU A 501 4.41 -16.19 -13.96
C GLU A 501 4.90 -17.45 -13.24
N PHE A 502 3.99 -18.24 -12.67
CA PHE A 502 4.30 -19.53 -12.06
C PHE A 502 4.84 -20.55 -13.09
N GLU A 503 4.21 -20.65 -14.27
CA GLU A 503 4.71 -21.53 -15.32
C GLU A 503 6.06 -21.07 -15.88
N GLN A 504 6.25 -19.75 -16.02
CA GLN A 504 7.53 -19.19 -16.44
C GLN A 504 8.66 -19.51 -15.45
N ILE A 505 8.42 -19.39 -14.14
CA ILE A 505 9.49 -19.66 -13.17
C ILE A 505 9.90 -21.13 -13.12
N LYS A 506 8.98 -22.07 -13.40
CA LYS A 506 9.32 -23.49 -13.57
C LYS A 506 10.30 -23.69 -14.73
N ASP A 507 10.05 -23.06 -15.88
CA ASP A 507 10.93 -23.14 -17.04
C ASP A 507 12.30 -22.47 -16.78
N ILE A 508 12.30 -21.28 -16.16
CA ILE A 508 13.53 -20.59 -15.78
C ILE A 508 14.37 -21.47 -14.83
N ASN A 509 13.74 -22.09 -13.83
CA ASN A 509 14.38 -23.02 -12.91
C ASN A 509 15.06 -24.20 -13.62
N LYS A 510 14.34 -24.86 -14.54
CA LYS A 510 14.90 -25.97 -15.36
C LYS A 510 16.12 -25.50 -16.16
N LYS A 511 16.04 -24.32 -16.77
CA LYS A 511 17.13 -23.73 -17.56
C LYS A 511 18.34 -23.36 -16.68
N LEU A 512 18.14 -22.82 -15.48
CA LEU A 512 19.20 -22.49 -14.53
C LEU A 512 19.94 -23.76 -14.05
N VAL A 513 19.21 -24.81 -13.69
CA VAL A 513 19.80 -26.11 -13.30
C VAL A 513 20.64 -26.69 -14.45
N ASN A 514 20.18 -26.59 -15.69
CA ASN A 514 20.97 -27.01 -16.85
C ASN A 514 22.23 -26.16 -17.04
N ILE A 515 22.16 -24.85 -16.79
CA ILE A 515 23.35 -23.98 -16.81
C ILE A 515 24.35 -24.42 -15.74
N PHE A 516 23.92 -24.68 -14.50
CA PHE A 516 24.83 -25.14 -13.44
C PHE A 516 25.52 -26.45 -13.81
N ARG A 517 24.76 -27.45 -14.32
CA ARG A 517 25.34 -28.72 -14.79
C ARG A 517 26.36 -28.53 -15.93
N LYS A 518 26.10 -27.60 -16.85
CA LYS A 518 27.03 -27.30 -17.94
C LYS A 518 28.28 -26.59 -17.45
N LEU A 519 28.14 -25.61 -16.56
CA LEU A 519 29.27 -24.92 -15.95
C LEU A 519 30.15 -25.90 -15.18
N ASP A 520 29.55 -26.85 -14.46
CA ASP A 520 30.30 -27.86 -13.69
C ASP A 520 31.12 -28.77 -14.60
N LYS A 521 30.52 -29.30 -15.69
CA LYS A 521 31.25 -30.08 -16.71
C LYS A 521 32.38 -29.30 -17.39
N LEU A 522 32.15 -28.03 -17.71
CA LEU A 522 33.18 -27.18 -18.33
C LEU A 522 34.31 -26.85 -17.35
N LYS A 523 33.97 -26.71 -16.06
CA LYS A 523 34.93 -26.52 -14.96
C LYS A 523 35.82 -27.75 -14.82
N GLU A 524 35.24 -28.96 -14.79
CA GLU A 524 35.97 -30.23 -14.75
C GLU A 524 36.92 -30.39 -15.94
N ASN A 525 36.45 -30.05 -17.15
CA ASN A 525 37.24 -30.09 -18.38
C ASN A 525 38.20 -28.90 -18.55
N ARG A 526 38.21 -27.95 -17.60
CA ARG A 526 38.99 -26.69 -17.66
C ARG A 526 38.74 -25.86 -18.94
N ASP A 527 37.56 -25.95 -19.56
CA ASP A 527 37.19 -25.21 -20.77
C ASP A 527 36.76 -23.76 -20.47
N ARG A 528 37.73 -22.85 -20.42
CA ARG A 528 37.51 -21.41 -20.18
C ARG A 528 36.67 -20.72 -21.27
N LYS A 529 36.83 -21.11 -22.53
CA LYS A 529 36.09 -20.51 -23.65
C LYS A 529 34.60 -20.88 -23.56
N GLY A 530 34.31 -22.13 -23.25
CA GLY A 530 32.96 -22.61 -22.98
C GLY A 530 32.30 -21.86 -21.82
N ILE A 531 33.02 -21.66 -20.71
CA ILE A 531 32.51 -20.92 -19.54
C ILE A 531 32.11 -19.49 -19.93
N ASN A 532 33.02 -18.73 -20.58
CA ASN A 532 32.74 -17.35 -21.01
C ASN A 532 31.54 -17.23 -21.96
N LYS A 533 31.22 -18.28 -22.73
CA LYS A 533 30.02 -18.33 -23.59
C LYS A 533 28.72 -18.58 -22.81
N ILE A 534 28.79 -19.22 -21.64
CA ILE A 534 27.62 -19.54 -20.82
C ILE A 534 27.30 -18.41 -19.83
N LEU A 535 28.29 -17.71 -19.27
CA LEU A 535 28.08 -16.68 -18.25
C LEU A 535 27.04 -15.61 -18.65
N PRO A 536 27.04 -15.03 -19.87
CA PRO A 536 26.00 -14.07 -20.26
C PRO A 536 24.59 -14.65 -20.31
N LYS A 537 24.46 -15.96 -20.61
CA LYS A 537 23.17 -16.66 -20.61
C LYS A 537 22.66 -16.84 -19.18
N PHE A 538 23.56 -17.15 -18.25
CA PHE A 538 23.26 -17.19 -16.83
C PHE A 538 22.75 -15.83 -16.34
N ASP A 539 23.49 -14.75 -16.61
CA ASP A 539 23.12 -13.39 -16.16
C ASP A 539 21.73 -12.98 -16.69
N LYS A 540 21.46 -13.24 -17.98
CA LYS A 540 20.15 -12.96 -18.59
C LYS A 540 19.04 -13.77 -17.91
N LEU A 541 19.27 -15.06 -17.67
CA LEU A 541 18.27 -15.95 -17.10
C LEU A 541 18.00 -15.64 -15.62
N PHE A 542 19.05 -15.34 -14.84
CA PHE A 542 18.90 -14.92 -13.46
C PHE A 542 18.19 -13.56 -13.35
N LYS A 543 18.45 -12.63 -14.26
CA LYS A 543 17.67 -11.38 -14.35
C LYS A 543 16.19 -11.64 -14.61
N SER A 544 15.86 -12.57 -15.51
CA SER A 544 14.48 -13.01 -15.73
C SER A 544 13.88 -13.65 -14.47
N TYR A 545 14.65 -14.45 -13.72
CA TYR A 545 14.23 -15.01 -12.44
C TYR A 545 13.90 -13.91 -11.41
N GLN A 546 14.75 -12.89 -11.29
CA GLN A 546 14.54 -11.76 -10.37
C GLN A 546 13.30 -10.92 -10.71
N ASN A 547 12.97 -10.82 -12.00
CA ASN A 547 11.84 -10.02 -12.50
C ASN A 547 10.50 -10.77 -12.50
N ASN A 548 10.52 -12.08 -12.26
CA ASN A 548 9.32 -12.91 -12.25
C ASN A 548 8.44 -12.57 -11.03
N LYS A 549 7.14 -12.39 -11.24
CA LYS A 549 6.23 -11.95 -10.16
C LYS A 549 5.96 -13.02 -9.12
N PHE A 550 5.97 -14.29 -9.50
CA PHE A 550 5.85 -15.39 -8.53
C PHE A 550 7.06 -15.40 -7.58
N PHE A 551 8.28 -15.21 -8.11
CA PHE A 551 9.47 -15.03 -7.28
C PHE A 551 9.35 -13.79 -6.40
N GLU A 552 8.98 -12.65 -6.97
CA GLU A 552 8.93 -11.36 -6.28
C GLU A 552 7.95 -11.37 -5.08
N VAL A 553 6.78 -11.96 -5.27
CA VAL A 553 5.66 -11.96 -4.31
C VAL A 553 5.80 -13.06 -3.27
N PHE A 554 6.16 -14.28 -3.65
CA PHE A 554 6.17 -15.41 -2.72
C PHE A 554 7.58 -15.80 -2.29
N ILE A 555 8.48 -16.06 -3.25
CA ILE A 555 9.73 -16.78 -2.95
C ILE A 555 10.83 -15.88 -2.42
N ARG A 556 10.98 -14.67 -2.97
CA ARG A 556 11.98 -13.68 -2.51
C ARG A 556 11.74 -13.27 -1.06
N PRO A 557 10.51 -12.94 -0.62
CA PRO A 557 10.26 -12.59 0.77
C PRO A 557 10.47 -13.76 1.75
N MET A 558 10.26 -15.00 1.30
CA MET A 558 10.55 -16.24 2.06
C MET A 558 12.04 -16.56 2.19
N ASN A 559 12.88 -15.96 1.34
CA ASN A 559 14.32 -16.17 1.29
C ASN A 559 15.07 -14.85 1.39
N ARG A 560 14.53 -13.87 2.13
CA ARG A 560 15.03 -12.49 2.13
C ARG A 560 16.47 -12.42 2.67
N VAL A 561 16.76 -13.20 3.72
CA VAL A 561 18.10 -13.22 4.33
C VAL A 561 19.10 -13.87 3.39
N GLN A 562 18.76 -15.02 2.80
CA GLN A 562 19.64 -15.75 1.88
C GLN A 562 19.83 -14.97 0.58
N TYR A 563 18.81 -14.24 0.12
CA TYR A 563 18.89 -13.35 -1.03
C TYR A 563 19.79 -12.14 -0.75
N GLU A 564 19.68 -11.49 0.42
CA GLU A 564 20.60 -10.42 0.82
C GLU A 564 22.05 -10.92 0.89
N LEU A 565 22.28 -12.10 1.50
CA LEU A 565 23.60 -12.73 1.57
C LEU A 565 24.15 -13.06 0.17
N LEU A 566 23.33 -13.59 -0.73
CA LEU A 566 23.71 -13.84 -2.13
C LEU A 566 24.15 -12.55 -2.83
N LEU A 567 23.32 -11.50 -2.75
CA LEU A 567 23.63 -10.20 -3.35
C LEU A 567 24.92 -9.59 -2.77
N SER A 568 25.19 -9.83 -1.48
CA SER A 568 26.42 -9.35 -0.83
C SER A 568 27.70 -9.97 -1.44
N LYS A 569 27.60 -11.17 -2.02
CA LYS A 569 28.71 -11.93 -2.64
C LYS A 569 28.92 -11.61 -4.12
N VAL A 570 27.91 -11.04 -4.80
CA VAL A 570 27.97 -10.72 -6.24
C VAL A 570 29.18 -9.86 -6.63
N PRO A 571 29.59 -8.80 -5.89
CA PRO A 571 30.78 -8.04 -6.24
C PRO A 571 32.06 -8.89 -6.28
N ASN A 572 32.22 -9.82 -5.34
CA ASN A 572 33.39 -10.71 -5.29
C ASN A 572 33.40 -11.66 -6.49
N ILE A 573 32.23 -12.21 -6.86
CA ILE A 573 32.07 -13.06 -8.05
C ILE A 573 32.39 -12.29 -9.33
N ARG A 574 32.01 -11.01 -9.41
CA ARG A 574 32.33 -10.16 -10.58
C ARG A 574 33.81 -9.83 -10.68
N MET A 575 34.49 -9.63 -9.55
CA MET A 575 35.91 -9.31 -9.49
C MET A 575 36.83 -10.53 -9.68
N GLN A 576 36.28 -11.75 -9.60
CA GLN A 576 37.02 -12.97 -9.86
C GLN A 576 37.54 -13.00 -11.30
N LYS A 577 38.86 -13.11 -11.44
CA LYS A 577 39.55 -13.04 -12.73
C LYS A 577 39.67 -14.39 -13.44
N ASP A 578 39.75 -15.47 -12.67
CA ASP A 578 39.82 -16.83 -13.23
C ASP A 578 38.41 -17.33 -13.56
N GLU A 579 38.19 -17.74 -14.81
CA GLU A 579 36.87 -18.19 -15.28
C GLU A 579 36.38 -19.44 -14.57
N ILE A 580 37.29 -20.35 -14.22
CA ILE A 580 36.98 -21.60 -13.52
C ILE A 580 36.50 -21.28 -12.10
N GLY A 581 37.27 -20.48 -11.36
CA GLY A 581 36.87 -19.99 -10.04
C GLY A 581 35.58 -19.18 -10.06
N LYS A 582 35.33 -18.40 -11.13
CA LYS A 582 34.07 -17.66 -11.28
C LYS A 582 32.88 -18.60 -11.51
N ALA A 583 33.05 -19.64 -12.33
CA ALA A 583 32.01 -20.65 -12.53
C ALA A 583 31.72 -21.41 -11.24
N ASP A 584 32.76 -21.75 -10.47
CA ASP A 584 32.63 -22.45 -9.19
C ASP A 584 31.83 -21.64 -8.17
N MET A 585 32.19 -20.36 -7.97
CA MET A 585 31.44 -19.46 -7.08
C MET A 585 29.98 -19.28 -7.53
N ILE A 586 29.71 -19.28 -8.84
CA ILE A 586 28.33 -19.19 -9.35
C ILE A 586 27.54 -20.46 -8.99
N ILE A 587 28.11 -21.64 -9.21
CA ILE A 587 27.46 -22.92 -8.91
C ILE A 587 27.20 -23.03 -7.40
N GLU A 588 28.19 -22.71 -6.57
CA GLU A 588 28.09 -22.81 -5.12
C GLU A 588 27.04 -21.84 -4.57
N GLU A 589 27.16 -20.54 -4.89
CA GLU A 589 26.35 -19.51 -4.25
C GLU A 589 24.95 -19.41 -4.85
N PHE A 590 24.85 -19.31 -6.18
CA PHE A 590 23.54 -19.23 -6.83
C PHE A 590 22.85 -20.58 -6.90
N GLY A 591 23.59 -21.68 -7.05
CA GLY A 591 22.99 -23.02 -7.01
C GLY A 591 22.30 -23.26 -5.67
N LYS A 592 23.00 -23.04 -4.55
CA LYS A 592 22.42 -23.20 -3.20
C LYS A 592 21.15 -22.37 -3.02
N PHE A 593 21.16 -21.12 -3.46
CA PHE A 593 20.00 -20.24 -3.39
C PHE A 593 18.82 -20.74 -4.25
N ILE A 594 19.08 -21.08 -5.51
CA ILE A 594 18.04 -21.52 -6.45
C ILE A 594 17.42 -22.86 -6.03
N TYR A 595 18.22 -23.82 -5.54
CA TYR A 595 17.69 -25.09 -5.02
C TYR A 595 16.86 -24.88 -3.76
N GLY A 596 17.25 -23.94 -2.88
CA GLY A 596 16.43 -23.53 -1.73
C GLY A 596 15.07 -22.99 -2.17
N CYS A 597 15.08 -22.04 -3.12
CA CYS A 597 13.86 -21.46 -3.70
C CYS A 597 12.95 -22.53 -4.33
N GLN A 598 13.50 -23.54 -5.01
CA GLN A 598 12.71 -24.63 -5.60
C GLN A 598 11.99 -25.47 -4.56
N LYS A 599 12.63 -25.76 -3.42
CA LYS A 599 11.98 -26.46 -2.30
C LYS A 599 10.84 -25.63 -1.72
N ASP A 600 11.04 -24.32 -1.57
CA ASP A 600 10.00 -23.43 -1.05
C ASP A 600 8.81 -23.32 -2.02
N ILE A 601 9.05 -23.27 -3.34
CA ILE A 601 8.00 -23.33 -4.37
C ILE A 601 7.16 -24.61 -4.18
N GLN A 602 7.80 -25.77 -4.02
CA GLN A 602 7.08 -27.04 -3.83
C GLN A 602 6.26 -27.05 -2.53
N MET A 603 6.80 -26.47 -1.46
CA MET A 603 6.14 -26.39 -0.15
C MET A 603 4.86 -25.55 -0.21
N ILE A 604 4.89 -24.38 -0.87
CA ILE A 604 3.75 -23.47 -0.88
C ILE A 604 2.74 -23.76 -2.00
N LEU A 605 3.10 -24.60 -2.97
CA LEU A 605 2.26 -24.85 -4.15
C LEU A 605 0.82 -25.27 -3.81
N PRO A 606 0.56 -26.22 -2.89
CA PRO A 606 -0.81 -26.63 -2.58
C PRO A 606 -1.63 -25.47 -2.01
N ILE A 607 -0.98 -24.61 -1.23
CA ILE A 607 -1.61 -23.49 -0.54
C ILE A 607 -1.93 -22.34 -1.52
N VAL A 608 -1.02 -22.07 -2.46
CA VAL A 608 -1.24 -21.07 -3.53
C VAL A 608 -2.36 -21.53 -4.47
N GLN A 609 -2.38 -22.82 -4.84
CA GLN A 609 -3.46 -23.38 -5.67
C GLN A 609 -4.82 -23.27 -4.99
N ASN A 610 -4.89 -23.47 -3.67
CA ASN A 610 -6.13 -23.28 -2.92
C ASN A 610 -6.64 -21.83 -3.03
N ILE A 611 -5.78 -20.84 -2.80
CA ILE A 611 -6.18 -19.42 -2.93
C ILE A 611 -6.63 -19.10 -4.35
N HIS A 612 -5.95 -19.62 -5.36
CA HIS A 612 -6.33 -19.40 -6.75
C HIS A 612 -7.71 -19.96 -7.06
N SER A 613 -8.03 -21.14 -6.52
CA SER A 613 -9.38 -21.69 -6.59
C SER A 613 -10.39 -20.81 -5.87
N GLU A 614 -10.05 -20.26 -4.70
CA GLU A 614 -10.93 -19.37 -3.95
C GLU A 614 -11.14 -18.03 -4.65
N ILE A 615 -10.10 -17.42 -5.23
CA ILE A 615 -10.22 -16.22 -6.05
C ILE A 615 -11.13 -16.48 -7.24
N LYS A 616 -10.95 -17.61 -7.92
CA LYS A 616 -11.81 -17.99 -9.04
C LYS A 616 -13.28 -18.10 -8.61
N ASN A 617 -13.56 -18.81 -7.52
CA ASN A 617 -14.92 -18.93 -6.99
C ASN A 617 -15.52 -17.56 -6.63
N LEU A 618 -14.75 -16.65 -6.02
CA LEU A 618 -15.20 -15.29 -5.71
C LEU A 618 -15.53 -14.48 -6.96
N LEU A 619 -14.74 -14.61 -8.02
CA LEU A 619 -15.01 -13.96 -9.31
C LEU A 619 -16.26 -14.53 -9.98
N ASP A 620 -16.45 -15.85 -9.91
CA ASP A 620 -17.64 -16.53 -10.46
C ASP A 620 -18.92 -16.16 -9.67
N GLU A 621 -18.82 -16.03 -8.33
CA GLU A 621 -19.90 -15.55 -7.46
C GLU A 621 -20.28 -14.09 -7.76
N GLU A 622 -19.30 -13.22 -8.01
CA GLU A 622 -19.57 -11.82 -8.32
C GLU A 622 -20.23 -11.65 -9.70
N GLU A 623 -19.69 -12.33 -10.73
CA GLU A 623 -20.29 -12.32 -12.08
C GLU A 623 -21.74 -12.83 -12.04
N SER A 624 -22.01 -13.91 -11.30
CA SER A 624 -23.37 -14.43 -11.14
C SER A 624 -24.28 -13.54 -10.28
N SER A 625 -23.75 -12.86 -9.26
CA SER A 625 -24.51 -11.90 -8.45
C SER A 625 -24.87 -10.64 -9.22
N ASP A 626 -23.96 -10.12 -10.05
CA ASP A 626 -24.19 -8.96 -10.90
C ASP A 626 -25.21 -9.30 -12.00
N GLU A 627 -25.12 -10.49 -12.61
CA GLU A 627 -26.14 -10.95 -13.56
C GLU A 627 -27.51 -11.14 -12.89
N LYS A 628 -27.55 -11.62 -11.64
CA LYS A 628 -28.80 -11.82 -10.89
C LYS A 628 -29.44 -10.51 -10.44
N VAL A 629 -28.66 -9.58 -9.87
CA VAL A 629 -29.13 -8.25 -9.47
C VAL A 629 -29.58 -7.41 -10.67
N LYS A 630 -28.92 -7.57 -11.84
CA LYS A 630 -29.34 -6.91 -13.09
C LYS A 630 -30.64 -7.49 -13.65
N LYS A 631 -30.97 -8.74 -13.33
CA LYS A 631 -32.21 -9.41 -13.76
C LYS A 631 -33.37 -9.25 -12.75
N ASP A 632 -33.06 -8.94 -11.49
CA ASP A 632 -34.06 -8.74 -10.42
C ASP A 632 -34.64 -7.31 -10.39
N ARG A 633 -34.17 -6.38 -11.23
CA ARG A 633 -34.71 -5.01 -11.34
C ARG A 633 -35.76 -4.94 -12.44
N SER A 634 -36.96 -4.53 -12.05
CA SER A 634 -38.11 -4.42 -12.96
C SER A 634 -38.05 -3.15 -13.81
N ILE A 635 -38.16 -3.31 -15.13
CA ILE A 635 -38.11 -2.22 -16.11
C ILE A 635 -39.39 -2.23 -16.94
N ILE A 636 -40.12 -1.12 -16.86
CA ILE A 636 -41.32 -0.89 -17.66
C ILE A 636 -41.04 0.07 -18.82
N ALA A 637 -41.42 -0.33 -20.03
CA ALA A 637 -41.44 0.52 -21.20
C ALA A 637 -42.78 1.22 -21.36
N ILE A 638 -42.78 2.54 -21.38
CA ILE A 638 -43.97 3.36 -21.64
C ILE A 638 -43.84 3.99 -23.02
N ILE A 639 -44.83 3.75 -23.87
CA ILE A 639 -44.91 4.28 -25.24
C ILE A 639 -46.06 5.30 -25.29
N PRO A 640 -45.77 6.61 -25.26
CA PRO A 640 -46.79 7.65 -25.36
C PRO A 640 -47.19 7.88 -26.81
N ALA A 641 -48.48 7.67 -27.12
CA ALA A 641 -49.01 7.87 -28.47
C ALA A 641 -50.36 8.59 -28.43
N ARG A 642 -50.37 9.92 -28.65
CA ARG A 642 -51.62 10.70 -28.71
C ARG A 642 -52.27 10.65 -30.10
N GLY A 643 -53.60 10.79 -30.15
CA GLY A 643 -54.36 10.85 -31.41
C GLY A 643 -54.16 12.17 -32.17
N GLY A 644 -54.19 13.29 -31.43
CA GLY A 644 -54.05 14.64 -31.99
C GLY A 644 -52.60 14.95 -32.41
N SER A 645 -52.31 14.91 -33.70
CA SER A 645 -50.99 15.26 -34.26
C SER A 645 -51.10 16.41 -35.26
N LYS A 646 -50.37 17.51 -35.02
CA LYS A 646 -50.39 18.73 -35.83
C LYS A 646 -49.69 18.60 -37.18
N GLY A 647 -48.51 17.96 -37.21
CA GLY A 647 -47.72 17.81 -38.43
C GLY A 647 -48.27 16.76 -39.38
N ILE A 648 -48.44 15.53 -38.87
CA ILE A 648 -48.95 14.39 -39.66
C ILE A 648 -50.24 13.88 -39.03
N LYS A 649 -51.35 13.93 -39.76
CA LYS A 649 -52.64 13.36 -39.30
C LYS A 649 -52.47 11.86 -39.00
N ASN A 650 -52.93 11.45 -37.81
CA ASN A 650 -52.83 10.07 -37.31
C ASN A 650 -51.40 9.51 -37.30
N LYS A 651 -50.38 10.35 -37.03
CA LYS A 651 -48.94 10.03 -37.10
C LYS A 651 -48.58 8.64 -36.56
N ASN A 652 -48.97 8.35 -35.31
CA ASN A 652 -48.59 7.13 -34.60
C ASN A 652 -49.12 5.83 -35.24
N ILE A 653 -50.20 5.89 -36.03
CA ILE A 653 -50.78 4.73 -36.72
C ILE A 653 -50.69 4.85 -38.25
N LYS A 654 -50.01 5.89 -38.75
CA LYS A 654 -49.74 6.03 -40.18
C LYS A 654 -48.79 4.92 -40.60
N TYR A 655 -49.10 4.26 -41.72
CA TYR A 655 -48.27 3.21 -42.27
C TYR A 655 -46.94 3.77 -42.78
N LEU A 656 -45.86 3.37 -42.13
CA LEU A 656 -44.50 3.56 -42.59
C LEU A 656 -44.09 2.25 -43.26
N ILE A 657 -43.89 2.28 -44.59
CA ILE A 657 -43.76 1.09 -45.44
C ILE A 657 -44.98 0.16 -45.31
N ASP A 658 -44.88 -0.92 -44.55
CA ASP A 658 -45.84 -2.02 -44.49
C ASP A 658 -46.57 -2.12 -43.15
N LYS A 659 -46.19 -1.30 -42.16
CA LYS A 659 -46.77 -1.35 -40.82
C LYS A 659 -46.97 0.02 -40.16
N PRO A 660 -47.90 0.15 -39.19
CA PRO A 660 -48.14 1.41 -38.48
C PRO A 660 -46.89 1.91 -37.75
N LEU A 661 -46.63 3.22 -37.72
CA LEU A 661 -45.42 3.80 -37.12
C LEU A 661 -45.11 3.27 -35.69
N ILE A 662 -46.11 3.22 -34.81
CA ILE A 662 -45.95 2.74 -33.43
C ILE A 662 -45.45 1.29 -33.33
N SER A 663 -45.74 0.46 -34.33
CA SER A 663 -45.36 -0.96 -34.31
C SER A 663 -43.85 -1.17 -34.30
N TYR A 664 -43.08 -0.29 -34.96
CA TYR A 664 -41.61 -0.34 -34.94
C TYR A 664 -41.07 -0.22 -33.51
N THR A 665 -41.65 0.70 -32.74
CA THR A 665 -41.26 0.89 -31.35
C THR A 665 -41.65 -0.28 -30.47
N ILE A 666 -42.88 -0.79 -30.63
CA ILE A 666 -43.40 -1.96 -29.93
C ILE A 666 -42.52 -3.19 -30.17
N GLU A 667 -42.21 -3.50 -31.43
CA GLU A 667 -41.40 -4.67 -31.79
C GLU A 667 -39.99 -4.58 -31.22
N ALA A 668 -39.36 -3.40 -31.27
CA ALA A 668 -38.04 -3.21 -30.71
C ALA A 668 -38.05 -3.33 -29.18
N ALA A 669 -39.10 -2.84 -28.51
CA ALA A 669 -39.28 -3.05 -27.07
C ALA A 669 -39.48 -4.53 -26.72
N LYS A 670 -40.28 -5.26 -27.49
CA LYS A 670 -40.53 -6.70 -27.30
C LYS A 670 -39.30 -7.58 -27.49
N LYS A 671 -38.37 -7.15 -28.35
CA LYS A 671 -37.12 -7.87 -28.61
C LYS A 671 -36.03 -7.57 -27.58
N SER A 672 -36.21 -6.57 -26.72
CA SER A 672 -35.26 -6.25 -25.64
C SER A 672 -35.19 -7.39 -24.63
N LYS A 673 -33.98 -7.63 -24.10
CA LYS A 673 -33.75 -8.64 -23.06
C LYS A 673 -34.13 -8.17 -21.66
N TYR A 674 -34.31 -6.86 -21.48
CA TYR A 674 -34.43 -6.22 -20.17
C TYR A 674 -35.81 -5.65 -19.88
N ILE A 675 -36.67 -5.47 -20.89
CA ILE A 675 -38.02 -4.91 -20.68
C ILE A 675 -38.96 -6.02 -20.17
N ASP A 676 -39.50 -5.84 -18.97
CA ASP A 676 -40.44 -6.78 -18.37
C ASP A 676 -41.87 -6.55 -18.82
N ARG A 677 -42.24 -5.28 -19.02
CA ARG A 677 -43.60 -4.85 -19.31
C ARG A 677 -43.61 -3.68 -20.29
N ILE A 678 -44.53 -3.70 -21.24
CA ILE A 678 -44.67 -2.65 -22.25
C ILE A 678 -46.09 -2.10 -22.16
N VAL A 679 -46.24 -0.80 -21.95
CA VAL A 679 -47.53 -0.11 -21.87
C VAL A 679 -47.59 0.97 -22.93
N VAL A 680 -48.66 0.98 -23.72
CA VAL A 680 -49.01 2.13 -24.55
C VAL A 680 -50.00 2.99 -23.78
N THR A 681 -49.68 4.28 -23.62
CA THR A 681 -50.60 5.28 -23.08
C THR A 681 -51.13 6.12 -24.23
N THR A 682 -52.46 6.15 -24.42
CA THR A 682 -53.12 6.85 -25.53
C THR A 682 -54.52 7.33 -25.15
N ASP A 683 -54.93 8.46 -25.74
CA ASP A 683 -56.30 9.00 -25.67
C ASP A 683 -57.20 8.51 -26.83
N ASP A 684 -56.63 7.80 -27.81
CA ASP A 684 -57.27 7.43 -29.06
C ASP A 684 -57.58 5.92 -29.12
N ILE A 685 -58.84 5.60 -29.45
CA ILE A 685 -59.33 4.22 -29.49
C ILE A 685 -58.71 3.42 -30.63
N GLU A 686 -58.40 4.05 -31.77
CA GLU A 686 -57.78 3.36 -32.90
C GLU A 686 -56.30 3.06 -32.62
N ILE A 687 -55.58 3.99 -31.98
CA ILE A 687 -54.21 3.71 -31.47
C ILE A 687 -54.23 2.57 -30.46
N LYS A 688 -55.23 2.53 -29.56
CA LYS A 688 -55.42 1.42 -28.63
C LYS A 688 -55.56 0.09 -29.36
N LYS A 689 -56.52 -0.01 -30.29
CA LYS A 689 -56.78 -1.24 -31.07
C LYS A 689 -55.54 -1.70 -31.83
N VAL A 690 -54.84 -0.79 -32.50
CA VAL A 690 -53.60 -1.12 -33.22
C VAL A 690 -52.54 -1.64 -32.25
N SER A 691 -52.33 -0.99 -31.11
CA SER A 691 -51.32 -1.42 -30.13
C SER A 691 -51.62 -2.82 -29.56
N GLU A 692 -52.90 -3.11 -29.26
CA GLU A 692 -53.36 -4.41 -28.80
C GLU A 692 -53.19 -5.51 -29.86
N GLN A 693 -53.37 -5.20 -31.16
CA GLN A 693 -53.08 -6.13 -32.26
C GLN A 693 -51.61 -6.52 -32.33
N PHE A 694 -50.71 -5.61 -31.96
CA PHE A 694 -49.28 -5.90 -31.81
C PHE A 694 -48.95 -6.55 -30.47
N GLY A 695 -49.96 -6.92 -29.65
CA GLY A 695 -49.83 -7.67 -28.41
C GLY A 695 -49.19 -6.88 -27.27
N VAL A 696 -49.46 -5.58 -27.19
CA VAL A 696 -49.05 -4.69 -26.09
C VAL A 696 -50.29 -4.18 -25.38
N GLU A 697 -50.19 -4.01 -24.07
CA GLU A 697 -51.30 -3.56 -23.23
C GLU A 697 -51.54 -2.05 -23.34
N VAL A 698 -52.82 -1.69 -23.27
CA VAL A 698 -53.33 -0.33 -23.15
C VAL A 698 -54.34 -0.32 -21.99
N PRO A 699 -53.83 -0.39 -20.74
CA PRO A 699 -54.65 -0.74 -19.59
C PRO A 699 -55.71 0.32 -19.24
N PHE A 700 -55.50 1.56 -19.68
CA PHE A 700 -56.42 2.68 -19.53
C PHE A 700 -56.50 3.51 -20.81
N ILE A 701 -57.57 4.30 -20.93
CA ILE A 701 -57.63 5.41 -21.88
C ILE A 701 -57.13 6.66 -21.16
N ARG A 702 -56.13 7.32 -21.73
CA ARG A 702 -55.52 8.54 -21.17
C ARG A 702 -56.56 9.66 -21.09
N PRO A 703 -56.67 10.38 -19.96
CA PRO A 703 -57.50 11.58 -19.86
C PRO A 703 -57.15 12.61 -20.93
N LYS A 704 -58.17 13.27 -21.52
CA LYS A 704 -57.99 14.24 -22.61
C LYS A 704 -57.06 15.41 -22.24
N GLU A 705 -57.08 15.84 -20.98
CA GLU A 705 -56.21 16.89 -20.43
C GLU A 705 -54.72 16.53 -20.49
N LEU A 706 -54.36 15.25 -20.54
CA LEU A 706 -52.99 14.76 -20.72
C LEU A 706 -52.65 14.45 -22.21
N ALA A 707 -53.52 14.87 -23.13
CA ALA A 707 -53.33 14.71 -24.57
C ALA A 707 -53.43 16.05 -25.33
N GLN A 708 -53.41 17.17 -24.61
CA GLN A 708 -53.42 18.50 -25.22
C GLN A 708 -52.08 18.81 -25.89
N ASP A 709 -52.06 19.85 -26.72
CA ASP A 709 -50.87 20.26 -27.44
C ASP A 709 -49.76 20.80 -26.54
N ASP A 710 -50.14 21.43 -25.43
CA ASP A 710 -49.29 22.06 -24.43
C ASP A 710 -49.00 21.15 -23.22
N THR A 711 -49.54 19.93 -23.18
CA THR A 711 -49.21 18.95 -22.14
C THR A 711 -47.72 18.60 -22.21
N PRO A 712 -46.94 18.75 -21.12
CA PRO A 712 -45.55 18.30 -21.08
C PRO A 712 -45.43 16.80 -21.35
N GLY A 713 -44.49 16.38 -22.19
CA GLY A 713 -44.37 14.99 -22.65
C GLY A 713 -44.14 13.95 -21.53
N ILE A 714 -43.76 14.38 -20.33
CA ILE A 714 -43.55 13.52 -19.16
C ILE A 714 -44.84 13.19 -18.38
N GLU A 715 -45.84 14.08 -18.40
CA GLU A 715 -47.07 13.91 -17.62
C GLU A 715 -47.85 12.63 -17.99
N PRO A 716 -47.99 12.25 -19.28
CA PRO A 716 -48.63 10.98 -19.65
C PRO A 716 -47.92 9.73 -19.13
N ILE A 717 -46.61 9.83 -18.92
CA ILE A 717 -45.76 8.73 -18.45
C ILE A 717 -45.93 8.58 -16.95
N ILE A 718 -45.88 9.69 -16.21
CA ILE A 718 -46.17 9.71 -14.78
C ILE A 718 -47.58 9.20 -14.51
N HIS A 719 -48.57 9.60 -15.32
CA HIS A 719 -49.92 9.07 -15.23
C HIS A 719 -49.94 7.55 -15.42
N ALA A 720 -49.24 7.02 -16.44
CA ALA A 720 -49.19 5.58 -16.68
C ALA A 720 -48.60 4.82 -15.49
N VAL A 721 -47.48 5.29 -14.96
CA VAL A 721 -46.81 4.68 -13.80
C VAL A 721 -47.70 4.70 -12.56
N LYS A 722 -48.30 5.85 -12.25
CA LYS A 722 -49.21 5.99 -11.10
C LYS A 722 -50.46 5.15 -11.25
N TRP A 723 -51.05 5.12 -12.44
CA TRP A 723 -52.25 4.31 -12.68
C TRP A 723 -51.99 2.83 -12.42
N LEU A 724 -50.84 2.31 -12.88
CA LEU A 724 -50.45 0.90 -12.65
C LEU A 724 -50.19 0.61 -11.16
N GLU A 725 -49.56 1.55 -10.46
CA GLU A 725 -49.34 1.45 -9.02
C GLU A 725 -50.67 1.44 -8.26
N ASP A 726 -51.57 2.40 -8.56
CA ASP A 726 -52.83 2.59 -7.85
C ASP A 726 -53.89 1.51 -8.15
N ASN A 727 -53.94 0.99 -9.39
CA ASN A 727 -55.00 0.07 -9.83
C ASN A 727 -54.56 -1.40 -9.88
N GLU A 728 -53.27 -1.65 -10.09
CA GLU A 728 -52.74 -3.02 -10.23
C GLU A 728 -51.70 -3.37 -9.16
N GLY A 729 -51.29 -2.41 -8.32
CA GLY A 729 -50.20 -2.60 -7.37
C GLY A 729 -48.84 -2.84 -8.04
N TYR A 730 -48.71 -2.52 -9.33
CA TYR A 730 -47.47 -2.74 -10.08
C TYR A 730 -46.58 -1.49 -10.01
N ARG A 731 -45.39 -1.65 -9.44
CA ARG A 731 -44.37 -0.60 -9.38
C ARG A 731 -43.06 -1.14 -9.95
N ALA A 732 -42.59 -0.53 -11.03
CA ALA A 732 -41.30 -0.83 -11.62
C ALA A 732 -40.17 -0.08 -10.89
N ASP A 733 -38.94 -0.59 -10.97
CA ASP A 733 -37.74 0.11 -10.49
C ASP A 733 -37.30 1.22 -11.44
N TYR A 734 -37.37 0.93 -12.74
CA TYR A 734 -37.02 1.86 -13.82
C TYR A 734 -38.14 2.00 -14.83
N VAL A 735 -38.27 3.21 -15.37
CA VAL A 735 -39.19 3.55 -16.44
C VAL A 735 -38.37 3.97 -17.66
N ILE A 736 -38.65 3.35 -18.80
CA ILE A 736 -38.08 3.71 -20.10
C ILE A 736 -39.17 4.27 -21.01
N ASN A 737 -39.03 5.52 -21.43
CA ASN A 737 -39.87 6.17 -22.43
C ASN A 737 -39.33 5.88 -23.82
N LEU A 738 -40.18 5.29 -24.66
CA LEU A 738 -39.85 4.98 -26.05
C LEU A 738 -40.88 5.67 -26.95
N GLN A 739 -40.47 6.77 -27.59
CA GLN A 739 -41.38 7.55 -28.42
C GLN A 739 -41.61 6.85 -29.77
N PRO A 740 -42.87 6.74 -30.25
CA PRO A 740 -43.17 6.14 -31.55
C PRO A 740 -42.50 6.82 -32.75
N THR A 741 -42.12 8.09 -32.59
CA THR A 741 -41.55 8.93 -33.64
C THR A 741 -40.12 8.60 -33.99
N SER A 742 -39.46 7.70 -33.25
CA SER A 742 -38.11 7.19 -33.53
C SER A 742 -38.13 5.72 -34.01
N PRO A 743 -38.67 5.41 -35.20
CA PRO A 743 -38.89 4.02 -35.65
C PRO A 743 -37.60 3.25 -35.99
N LEU A 744 -36.46 3.93 -36.08
CA LEU A 744 -35.16 3.34 -36.44
C LEU A 744 -34.36 2.84 -35.24
N ARG A 745 -34.82 3.16 -34.01
CA ARG A 745 -34.23 2.64 -32.78
C ARG A 745 -34.42 1.12 -32.70
N THR A 746 -33.34 0.39 -32.43
CA THR A 746 -33.39 -1.08 -32.36
C THR A 746 -33.56 -1.61 -30.94
N SER A 747 -33.69 -2.93 -30.79
CA SER A 747 -33.63 -3.61 -29.49
C SER A 747 -32.24 -3.52 -28.86
N GLU A 748 -31.19 -3.57 -29.68
CA GLU A 748 -29.80 -3.44 -29.22
C GLU A 748 -29.54 -2.03 -28.67
N ASP A 749 -30.14 -0.99 -29.27
CA ASP A 749 -30.07 0.38 -28.74
C ASP A 749 -30.70 0.46 -27.34
N ILE A 750 -31.85 -0.19 -27.13
CA ILE A 750 -32.49 -0.29 -25.81
C ILE A 750 -31.59 -1.05 -24.83
N ASP A 751 -31.15 -2.25 -25.20
CA ASP A 751 -30.39 -3.14 -24.31
C ASP A 751 -29.09 -2.46 -23.87
N GLN A 752 -28.36 -1.83 -24.79
CA GLN A 752 -27.13 -1.11 -24.45
C GLN A 752 -27.39 0.13 -23.59
N ALA A 753 -28.50 0.84 -23.82
CA ALA A 753 -28.89 1.96 -22.97
C ALA A 753 -29.19 1.51 -21.53
N VAL A 754 -29.95 0.41 -21.38
CA VAL A 754 -30.26 -0.20 -20.08
C VAL A 754 -28.98 -0.66 -19.39
N GLU A 755 -28.14 -1.44 -20.07
CA GLU A 755 -26.85 -1.90 -19.54
C GLU A 755 -25.96 -0.75 -19.09
N LYS A 756 -25.89 0.33 -19.89
CA LYS A 756 -25.09 1.50 -19.56
C LYS A 756 -25.58 2.19 -18.29
N LEU A 757 -26.89 2.32 -18.11
CA LEU A 757 -27.44 2.91 -16.88
C LEU A 757 -27.21 1.99 -15.67
N LEU A 758 -27.53 0.70 -15.79
CA LEU A 758 -27.39 -0.27 -14.70
C LEU A 758 -25.95 -0.51 -14.26
N ASN A 759 -24.96 -0.34 -15.15
CA ASN A 759 -23.53 -0.43 -14.84
C ASN A 759 -22.93 0.88 -14.32
N SER A 760 -23.76 1.86 -13.95
CA SER A 760 -23.32 3.18 -13.48
C SER A 760 -23.95 3.55 -12.13
N ASN A 761 -23.41 4.59 -11.50
CA ASN A 761 -24.04 5.23 -10.32
C ASN A 761 -25.07 6.30 -10.69
N SER A 762 -25.45 6.41 -11.98
CA SER A 762 -26.48 7.35 -12.42
C SER A 762 -27.86 6.75 -12.26
N ILE A 763 -28.86 7.62 -12.08
CA ILE A 763 -30.28 7.24 -11.98
C ILE A 763 -31.06 7.54 -13.25
N SER A 764 -30.42 8.18 -14.24
CA SER A 764 -31.07 8.56 -15.50
C SER A 764 -30.13 8.50 -16.70
N LEU A 765 -30.70 8.17 -17.86
CA LEU A 765 -30.01 8.13 -19.14
C LEU A 765 -30.92 8.62 -20.25
N VAL A 766 -30.36 9.35 -21.21
CA VAL A 766 -31.07 9.83 -22.40
C VAL A 766 -30.27 9.54 -23.65
N SER A 767 -30.95 9.13 -24.72
CA SER A 767 -30.30 8.99 -26.02
C SER A 767 -30.08 10.34 -26.70
N VAL A 768 -28.93 10.46 -27.36
CA VAL A 768 -28.51 11.67 -28.05
C VAL A 768 -27.80 11.33 -29.35
N CYS A 769 -27.78 12.27 -30.28
CA CYS A 769 -27.02 12.19 -31.52
C CYS A 769 -26.04 13.38 -31.60
N GLU A 770 -24.86 13.19 -32.19
CA GLU A 770 -23.96 14.33 -32.47
C GLU A 770 -24.68 15.34 -33.38
N SER A 771 -24.69 16.61 -32.98
CA SER A 771 -25.51 17.62 -33.64
C SER A 771 -24.90 18.09 -34.96
N SER A 772 -25.71 18.20 -36.01
CA SER A 772 -25.27 18.79 -37.29
C SER A 772 -25.14 20.31 -37.20
N GLU A 773 -25.86 20.95 -36.29
CA GLU A 773 -25.88 22.39 -36.08
C GLU A 773 -25.28 22.72 -34.72
N HIS A 774 -24.25 23.56 -34.68
CA HIS A 774 -23.58 23.91 -33.43
C HIS A 774 -24.27 25.11 -32.76
N PRO A 775 -24.57 25.12 -31.45
CA PRO A 775 -25.30 26.21 -30.78
C PRO A 775 -24.60 27.59 -30.86
N TYR A 776 -23.27 27.66 -30.90
CA TYR A 776 -22.53 28.90 -31.22
C TYR A 776 -22.91 29.55 -32.57
N TRP A 777 -23.40 28.76 -33.53
CA TRP A 777 -23.85 29.22 -34.84
C TRP A 777 -25.37 29.42 -34.92
N MET A 778 -26.11 29.06 -33.87
CA MET A 778 -27.54 29.32 -33.77
C MET A 778 -27.80 30.76 -33.26
N LYS A 779 -28.73 31.46 -33.90
CA LYS A 779 -29.12 32.84 -33.59
C LYS A 779 -30.62 32.94 -33.35
N LYS A 780 -31.03 33.73 -32.36
CA LYS A 780 -32.42 34.17 -32.19
C LYS A 780 -32.70 35.31 -33.17
N ILE A 781 -33.94 35.45 -33.63
CA ILE A 781 -34.37 36.62 -34.40
C ILE A 781 -35.42 37.34 -33.57
N GLU A 782 -35.09 38.54 -33.11
CA GLU A 782 -35.99 39.40 -32.34
C GLU A 782 -36.12 40.74 -33.04
N ASN A 783 -37.35 41.15 -33.35
CA ASN A 783 -37.64 42.38 -34.10
C ASN A 783 -36.87 42.50 -35.43
N GLY A 784 -36.69 41.37 -36.13
CA GLY A 784 -35.96 41.30 -37.40
C GLY A 784 -34.43 41.35 -37.26
N ILE A 785 -33.90 41.38 -36.04
CA ILE A 785 -32.46 41.44 -35.76
C ILE A 785 -31.98 40.08 -35.24
N MET A 786 -30.88 39.57 -35.82
CA MET A 786 -30.22 38.37 -35.31
C MET A 786 -29.49 38.68 -34.00
N GLN A 787 -29.79 37.90 -32.96
CA GLN A 787 -29.13 37.92 -31.67
C GLN A 787 -28.52 36.55 -31.37
N SER A 788 -27.49 36.50 -30.55
CA SER A 788 -26.88 35.23 -30.18
C SER A 788 -27.80 34.40 -29.29
N PHE A 789 -27.90 33.10 -29.57
CA PHE A 789 -28.65 32.18 -28.73
C PHE A 789 -27.97 31.96 -27.37
N LEU A 790 -26.63 32.00 -27.34
CA LEU A 790 -25.81 31.93 -26.13
C LEU A 790 -25.28 33.32 -25.76
N GLU A 791 -25.22 33.61 -24.45
CA GLU A 791 -24.50 34.76 -23.91
C GLU A 791 -23.00 34.47 -23.94
N VAL A 792 -22.35 34.87 -25.04
CA VAL A 792 -20.90 34.69 -25.23
C VAL A 792 -20.27 36.04 -25.53
N ASP A 793 -19.07 36.29 -25.00
CA ASP A 793 -18.27 37.47 -25.34
C ASP A 793 -17.66 37.30 -26.74
N ILE A 794 -18.47 37.60 -27.77
CA ILE A 794 -18.19 37.33 -29.19
C ILE A 794 -17.14 38.28 -29.76
N LYS A 795 -16.61 39.22 -28.98
CA LYS A 795 -15.85 40.37 -29.52
C LYS A 795 -14.56 40.03 -30.27
N ASN A 796 -14.04 38.79 -30.30
CA ASN A 796 -12.76 38.53 -30.99
C ASN A 796 -12.46 37.08 -31.48
N LYS A 797 -13.44 36.21 -31.76
CA LYS A 797 -13.11 34.84 -32.23
C LYS A 797 -13.97 34.34 -33.39
N ASN A 798 -13.34 34.17 -34.55
CA ASN A 798 -13.84 33.32 -35.63
C ASN A 798 -13.64 31.86 -35.25
N TYR A 799 -14.66 31.24 -34.64
CA TYR A 799 -14.61 29.81 -34.29
C TYR A 799 -14.85 28.95 -35.54
N ARG A 800 -13.89 28.09 -35.90
CA ARG A 800 -14.10 27.04 -36.92
C ARG A 800 -14.83 25.86 -36.27
N ARG A 801 -15.69 25.16 -37.00
CA ARG A 801 -16.49 24.03 -36.49
C ARG A 801 -15.66 22.99 -35.76
N GLN A 802 -14.50 22.66 -36.32
CA GLN A 802 -13.58 21.65 -35.80
C GLN A 802 -12.89 22.05 -34.50
N ASP A 803 -12.86 23.35 -34.17
CA ASP A 803 -12.26 23.87 -32.94
C ASP A 803 -13.30 23.99 -31.81
N LEU A 804 -14.57 23.72 -32.10
CA LEU A 804 -15.67 23.78 -31.14
C LEU A 804 -15.84 22.40 -30.46
N PRO A 805 -16.28 22.38 -29.19
CA PRO A 805 -16.57 21.13 -28.50
C PRO A 805 -17.66 20.36 -29.24
N LYS A 806 -17.60 19.03 -29.20
CA LYS A 806 -18.71 18.21 -29.69
C LYS A 806 -19.96 18.51 -28.88
N VAL A 807 -21.06 18.71 -29.58
CA VAL A 807 -22.39 18.94 -29.01
C VAL A 807 -23.33 17.86 -29.49
N TYR A 808 -24.30 17.54 -28.66
CA TYR A 808 -25.24 16.47 -28.91
C TYR A 808 -26.66 16.99 -28.77
N SER A 809 -27.54 16.59 -29.70
CA SER A 809 -28.97 16.86 -29.66
C SER A 809 -29.70 15.66 -29.07
N LEU A 810 -30.76 15.91 -28.30
CA LEU A 810 -31.73 14.88 -27.94
C LEU A 810 -32.38 14.35 -29.24
N ASN A 811 -32.59 13.04 -29.32
CA ASN A 811 -33.13 12.40 -30.52
C ASN A 811 -34.49 11.70 -30.31
N GLY A 812 -35.13 11.92 -29.15
CA GLY A 812 -36.48 11.39 -28.89
C GLY A 812 -36.57 9.88 -28.58
N ALA A 813 -35.52 9.11 -28.85
CA ALA A 813 -35.63 7.65 -28.94
C ALA A 813 -35.73 6.91 -27.59
N ILE A 814 -34.90 7.28 -26.61
CA ILE A 814 -34.78 6.61 -25.33
C ILE A 814 -34.62 7.65 -24.21
N TYR A 815 -35.52 7.63 -23.24
CA TYR A 815 -35.33 8.30 -21.96
C TYR A 815 -35.58 7.30 -20.84
N MET A 816 -34.60 7.08 -19.98
CA MET A 816 -34.67 6.10 -18.90
C MET A 816 -34.38 6.78 -17.57
N SER A 817 -35.16 6.47 -16.55
CA SER A 817 -34.95 6.98 -15.19
C SER A 817 -35.45 5.96 -14.16
N THR A 818 -34.94 6.02 -12.93
CA THR A 818 -35.62 5.38 -11.80
C THR A 818 -37.04 5.94 -11.67
N THR A 819 -37.98 5.08 -11.28
CA THR A 819 -39.39 5.46 -11.06
C THR A 819 -39.51 6.57 -10.02
N GLU A 820 -38.69 6.52 -8.96
CA GLU A 820 -38.67 7.52 -7.89
C GLU A 820 -38.30 8.92 -8.41
N ASN A 821 -37.23 9.02 -9.21
CA ASN A 821 -36.82 10.30 -9.80
C ASN A 821 -37.88 10.83 -10.77
N LEU A 822 -38.48 9.95 -11.57
CA LEU A 822 -39.52 10.32 -12.51
C LEU A 822 -40.75 10.91 -11.80
N VAL A 823 -41.20 10.28 -10.71
CA VAL A 823 -42.40 10.71 -9.97
C VAL A 823 -42.15 11.95 -9.12
N SER A 824 -40.98 12.02 -8.45
CA SER A 824 -40.67 13.10 -7.51
C SER A 824 -40.22 14.38 -8.21
N ASN A 825 -39.29 14.25 -9.18
CA ASN A 825 -38.68 15.39 -9.86
C ASN A 825 -39.37 15.72 -11.19
N LYS A 826 -40.34 14.90 -11.62
CA LYS A 826 -41.04 15.04 -12.91
C LYS A 826 -40.06 15.24 -14.08
N SER A 827 -38.99 14.47 -14.09
CA SER A 827 -37.90 14.64 -15.06
C SER A 827 -37.21 13.31 -15.37
N PHE A 828 -36.77 13.14 -16.63
CA PHE A 828 -35.78 12.12 -17.01
C PHE A 828 -34.35 12.62 -16.81
N TYR A 829 -34.18 13.82 -16.26
CA TYR A 829 -32.89 14.41 -15.99
C TYR A 829 -32.59 14.41 -14.49
N SER A 830 -31.33 14.17 -14.19
CA SER A 830 -30.69 14.37 -12.90
C SER A 830 -29.36 15.11 -13.14
N GLU A 831 -28.68 15.53 -12.07
CA GLU A 831 -27.36 16.18 -12.17
C GLU A 831 -26.33 15.33 -12.93
N ASN A 832 -26.50 14.00 -12.95
CA ASN A 832 -25.56 13.05 -13.53
C ASN A 832 -26.19 12.19 -14.66
N THR A 833 -27.15 12.73 -15.42
CA THR A 833 -27.76 12.00 -16.54
C THR A 833 -26.72 11.51 -17.55
N LEU A 834 -26.72 10.22 -17.85
CA LEU A 834 -25.83 9.63 -18.84
C LEU A 834 -26.34 9.83 -20.27
N PRO A 835 -25.46 10.10 -21.24
CA PRO A 835 -25.82 10.07 -22.65
C PRO A 835 -25.67 8.66 -23.24
N TYR A 836 -26.66 8.19 -23.99
CA TYR A 836 -26.51 7.07 -24.93
C TYR A 836 -26.38 7.63 -26.35
N ILE A 837 -25.17 7.58 -26.91
CA ILE A 837 -24.90 8.19 -28.21
C ILE A 837 -25.36 7.22 -29.31
N MET A 838 -26.41 7.60 -30.02
CA MET A 838 -26.92 6.90 -31.19
C MET A 838 -26.32 7.49 -32.46
N PRO A 839 -26.12 6.67 -33.51
CA PRO A 839 -25.67 7.16 -34.78
C PRO A 839 -26.78 7.95 -35.50
N LYS A 840 -26.39 8.79 -36.46
CA LYS A 840 -27.28 9.81 -37.04
C LYS A 840 -28.40 9.18 -37.86
N GLU A 841 -28.09 8.17 -38.64
CA GLU A 841 -29.00 7.39 -39.46
C GLU A 841 -30.07 6.66 -38.65
N ARG A 842 -29.84 6.39 -37.36
CA ARG A 842 -30.85 5.81 -36.45
C ARG A 842 -31.53 6.84 -35.53
N SER A 843 -31.21 8.13 -35.69
CA SER A 843 -31.68 9.22 -34.83
C SER A 843 -32.74 10.12 -35.49
N ILE A 844 -33.42 9.62 -36.52
CA ILE A 844 -34.52 10.34 -37.18
C ILE A 844 -35.75 10.34 -36.25
N ASP A 845 -36.21 11.55 -35.90
CA ASP A 845 -37.43 11.80 -35.15
C ASP A 845 -38.48 12.36 -36.10
N ILE A 846 -39.63 11.67 -36.23
CA ILE A 846 -40.66 12.02 -37.21
C ILE A 846 -41.58 13.10 -36.65
N ASP A 847 -41.44 14.34 -37.14
CA ASP A 847 -42.35 15.44 -36.83
C ASP A 847 -43.18 15.88 -38.03
N ASP A 848 -42.59 15.84 -39.22
CA ASP A 848 -43.24 16.21 -40.47
C ASP A 848 -43.10 15.17 -41.59
N MET A 849 -43.66 15.48 -42.76
CA MET A 849 -43.67 14.55 -43.89
C MET A 849 -42.29 14.35 -44.52
N ILE A 850 -41.32 15.26 -44.33
CA ILE A 850 -39.94 15.09 -44.78
C ILE A 850 -39.28 14.04 -43.91
N ASP A 851 -39.40 14.15 -42.58
CA ASP A 851 -38.86 13.14 -41.65
C ASP A 851 -39.46 11.76 -41.92
N PHE A 852 -40.77 11.72 -42.17
CA PHE A 852 -41.49 10.49 -42.52
C PHE A 852 -40.91 9.81 -43.76
N LYS A 853 -40.59 10.60 -44.80
CA LYS A 853 -39.98 10.09 -46.03
C LYS A 853 -38.52 9.70 -45.83
N LEU A 854 -37.78 10.42 -45.02
CA LEU A 854 -36.40 10.07 -44.69
C LEU A 854 -36.35 8.72 -43.97
N ALA A 855 -37.20 8.51 -42.95
CA ALA A 855 -37.33 7.24 -42.26
C ALA A 855 -37.73 6.09 -43.21
N GLU A 856 -38.64 6.35 -44.16
CA GLU A 856 -39.04 5.36 -45.19
C GLU A 856 -37.85 4.94 -46.06
N LEU A 857 -37.04 5.90 -46.53
CA LEU A 857 -35.86 5.63 -47.37
C LEU A 857 -34.78 4.87 -46.58
N THR A 858 -34.53 5.26 -45.32
CA THR A 858 -33.56 4.58 -44.46
C THR A 858 -33.96 3.14 -44.16
N LEU A 859 -35.25 2.88 -43.87
CA LEU A 859 -35.75 1.52 -43.64
C LEU A 859 -35.66 0.63 -44.89
N ARG A 860 -35.71 1.20 -46.10
CA ARG A 860 -35.48 0.47 -47.36
C ARG A 860 -34.01 0.22 -47.67
N GLY A 861 -33.09 0.82 -46.91
CA GLY A 861 -31.64 0.77 -47.18
C GLY A 861 -31.23 1.64 -48.38
N GLU A 862 -32.07 2.60 -48.79
CA GLU A 862 -31.78 3.53 -49.89
C GLU A 862 -30.90 4.72 -49.44
N ILE A 863 -30.71 4.87 -48.12
CA ILE A 863 -29.79 5.81 -47.50
C ILE A 863 -28.96 5.02 -46.48
N ASN A 864 -27.70 4.76 -46.82
CA ASN A 864 -26.67 4.22 -45.93
C ASN A 864 -25.42 5.09 -46.09
N ASP A 865 -24.79 5.46 -44.97
CA ASP A 865 -23.56 6.27 -44.81
C ASP A 865 -23.10 7.16 -45.99
#